data_AF-A0A9E3TR64-F1
#
_entry.id   AF-A0A9E3TR64-F1
#
_cell.length_a   1.000
_cell.length_b   1.000
_cell.length_c   1.000
_cell.angle_alpha   90.00
_cell.angle_beta   90.00
_cell.angle_gamma   90.00
#
_symmetry.space_group_name_H-M   'P 1'
#
loop_
_entity.id
_entity.type
_entity.pdbx_description
1 polymer ?
#
loop_
_entity_poly.entity_id
_entity_poly.type
_entity_poly.pdbx_seq_one_letter_code
_entity_poly.pdbx_strand_id
1 'polypeptide(L)'
;MRLSPFLAVALVQFVCFSIPVHAEQDQPPSPEQQAVDALSRLRTNIQFNKDGTTRLLRLSKSVVTDEALIHLQHFKQLDYLAIVCPQITDANTHHLAGLTNLETLLLSKSGVGDATLVHLKGLSKLERLYLAETKITDAGLANIAELLQLTDLSLEQTEVTDQGLKHLCNLKELETLLLSDTKVAGPGLAELAALPNLRVLYLENCALDGTSVAHLKAIESLEHLSLNGSTVDDRGVASLAMLNQLKVLELYGTECSAVGLAELNMALPETRLFVDPVDRRTSGTDPSSVTANDRVDGPGSRPALTLPPIRDRIASTKEVPDFQKHVVPLLGRLGCNGRACHGSFQGQGGFRLSMFGYDFEMDHDNLRERIDLDSPGDSLILNKPTSAEEHEGGLRLPAGGWEQQLLRRWIEGGAKGIGGDAPKFERLMVTPTEIVFADAGETEQLQVEAVWSDGTREDVTALTRFQTNDEVVADVSPDGVVTGRGKGDTYIVAFYDNGIFSTQVLRPVTNLTGDEFPDVAAPTEIDRHVVNKLAELGIVPSELSQDEEFLRRVSLDMIGTLPTPDEIREFLADTSPDKRSRKIDDLLEHPAYVTWWTTRLCDLTGSNAGYLGATEMAQPVAAQWRAWIERRVRENVGWDEIAKGILLARSRPPGQPYREFIVEQSKFTDAVEPTDFAALDNSMPHFWYRDNITQPTDKALAFGYTFLGVRLDCAQCHKHPYDQWSKRDFELFTEFFTRIKAGVPPDAKPLHEAMQHMLGVPVKLNTAALRRQSYLRIAAEGRPIPWNEVYIEPAKGEQPGKLLGGSEIDLSQYEDPREPLMEWLLAEPNRYFAKSFVNRIWTNYFNVGIIDPPDDLNLANPPSNKALLDYLAEGFISSGYDMKWLHRTIVNSRTYQLSWRPNDSNRTDARNFSHAVLRRLPAEVAIDAIHSATASDAVLKTSAEKVANRKIGQHPVSYQTRAIDFSLLIFGKPLRTTNCDCERQDEPTLLQSLYVRNDQEMLDLLIRKDGWIAQLKNEELSPERVDRLVTDAYLRTLTRMPTDRELSDCRTHVLESEEAVEATHDLLWALLNTQEFITNH
;
A
#
# COMPACT_ATOMS: atom_id res chain seq x y z
N MET A 1 -30.04 -45.69 -11.25
CA MET A 1 -29.49 -44.85 -12.34
C MET A 1 -27.99 -44.74 -12.08
N ARG A 2 -27.16 -45.06 -13.08
CA ARG A 2 -25.73 -45.42 -12.94
C ARG A 2 -24.88 -44.26 -12.42
N LEU A 3 -24.25 -44.45 -11.26
CA LEU A 3 -23.08 -43.69 -10.81
C LEU A 3 -21.87 -44.62 -10.87
N SER A 4 -20.79 -44.11 -11.45
CA SER A 4 -19.53 -44.82 -11.64
C SER A 4 -18.74 -44.84 -10.33
N PRO A 5 -18.21 -45.99 -9.88
CA PRO A 5 -17.21 -46.02 -8.82
C PRO A 5 -15.80 -46.02 -9.45
N PHE A 6 -14.81 -45.46 -8.79
CA PHE A 6 -13.52 -46.13 -8.55
C PHE A 6 -12.68 -45.30 -7.57
N LEU A 7 -12.98 -45.51 -6.29
CA LEU A 7 -12.00 -45.42 -5.23
C LEU A 7 -11.24 -46.77 -5.22
N ALA A 8 -9.92 -46.65 -5.30
CA ALA A 8 -8.96 -47.34 -4.45
C ALA A 8 -8.48 -48.78 -4.76
N VAL A 9 -7.14 -48.87 -4.63
CA VAL A 9 -6.33 -49.98 -4.11
C VAL A 9 -5.72 -50.95 -5.14
N ALA A 10 -4.46 -50.61 -5.45
CA ALA A 10 -3.29 -51.46 -5.35
C ALA A 10 -3.04 -52.55 -6.40
N LEU A 11 -1.77 -52.51 -6.81
CA LEU A 11 -0.88 -53.65 -7.01
C LEU A 11 -1.28 -54.72 -8.02
N VAL A 12 -0.36 -54.87 -8.98
CA VAL A 12 0.02 -56.08 -9.70
C VAL A 12 -0.70 -56.29 -11.05
N GLN A 13 0.14 -56.40 -12.08
CA GLN A 13 -0.08 -56.93 -13.42
C GLN A 13 -0.91 -56.11 -14.41
N PHE A 14 -0.19 -55.40 -15.30
CA PHE A 14 -0.55 -55.41 -16.72
C PHE A 14 0.62 -55.91 -17.56
N VAL A 15 0.46 -57.15 -18.02
CA VAL A 15 1.24 -57.83 -19.04
C VAL A 15 0.59 -57.51 -20.40
N CYS A 16 1.44 -57.25 -21.40
CA CYS A 16 1.19 -57.33 -22.84
C CYS A 16 0.23 -56.32 -23.48
N PHE A 17 0.76 -55.14 -23.79
CA PHE A 17 0.65 -54.59 -25.14
C PHE A 17 2.06 -54.38 -25.69
N SER A 18 2.52 -55.34 -26.50
CA SER A 18 3.80 -55.31 -27.18
C SER A 18 3.76 -54.27 -28.30
N ILE A 19 3.98 -53.01 -27.94
CA ILE A 19 4.72 -52.10 -28.82
C ILE A 19 6.16 -52.64 -28.79
N PRO A 20 6.86 -52.81 -29.93
CA PRO A 20 8.28 -53.07 -29.88
C PRO A 20 8.94 -51.82 -29.29
N VAL A 21 9.08 -51.79 -27.97
CA VAL A 21 10.15 -51.06 -27.30
C VAL A 21 11.40 -51.63 -27.95
N HIS A 22 11.93 -50.92 -28.94
CA HIS A 22 13.35 -50.96 -29.15
C HIS A 22 13.91 -50.66 -27.76
N ALA A 23 14.52 -51.67 -27.14
CA ALA A 23 15.43 -51.44 -26.06
C ALA A 23 16.44 -50.45 -26.62
N GLU A 24 16.26 -49.16 -26.35
CA GLU A 24 17.38 -48.25 -26.26
C GLU A 24 18.28 -48.93 -25.24
N GLN A 25 19.36 -49.50 -25.77
CA GLN A 25 20.46 -50.01 -24.99
C GLN A 25 20.73 -48.95 -23.91
N ASP A 26 20.79 -49.37 -22.64
CA ASP A 26 21.37 -48.58 -21.56
C ASP A 26 22.77 -48.17 -22.01
N GLN A 27 22.87 -47.05 -22.69
CA GLN A 27 24.14 -46.43 -22.98
C GLN A 27 24.63 -45.91 -21.64
N PRO A 28 25.87 -46.27 -21.23
CA PRO A 28 26.44 -45.72 -20.02
C PRO A 28 26.37 -44.19 -20.09
N PRO A 29 26.10 -43.49 -18.96
CA PRO A 29 25.98 -42.05 -18.95
C PRO A 29 27.21 -41.44 -19.63
N SER A 30 26.98 -40.48 -20.51
CA SER A 30 28.07 -39.82 -21.22
C SER A 30 29.09 -39.26 -20.21
N PRO A 31 30.38 -39.10 -20.59
CA PRO A 31 31.36 -38.48 -19.70
C PRO A 31 30.91 -37.11 -19.17
N GLU A 32 30.13 -36.37 -19.97
CA GLU A 32 29.51 -35.12 -19.55
C GLU A 32 28.42 -35.35 -18.48
N GLN A 33 27.53 -36.32 -18.64
CA GLN A 33 26.51 -36.65 -17.64
C GLN A 33 27.14 -37.13 -16.32
N GLN A 34 28.23 -37.90 -16.37
CA GLN A 34 28.98 -38.30 -15.18
C GLN A 34 29.61 -37.09 -14.48
N ALA A 35 30.15 -36.14 -15.25
CA ALA A 35 30.66 -34.88 -14.72
C ALA A 35 29.55 -34.01 -14.11
N VAL A 36 28.36 -33.98 -14.72
CA VAL A 36 27.16 -33.38 -14.12
C VAL A 36 26.87 -34.05 -12.78
N ASP A 37 26.76 -35.38 -12.71
CA ASP A 37 26.40 -36.04 -11.46
C ASP A 37 27.44 -35.80 -10.35
N ALA A 38 28.73 -35.84 -10.69
CA ALA A 38 29.83 -35.52 -9.77
C ALA A 38 29.76 -34.09 -9.21
N LEU A 39 29.45 -33.11 -10.06
CA LEU A 39 29.34 -31.71 -9.67
C LEU A 39 27.99 -31.36 -9.02
N SER A 40 26.97 -32.22 -9.11
CA SER A 40 25.59 -31.91 -8.72
C SER A 40 25.41 -31.41 -7.30
N ARG A 41 26.22 -31.90 -6.37
CA ARG A 41 26.20 -31.49 -4.95
C ARG A 41 27.05 -30.25 -4.67
N LEU A 42 28.04 -29.98 -5.53
CA LEU A 42 29.06 -28.93 -5.38
C LEU A 42 28.68 -27.64 -6.12
N ARG A 43 27.81 -27.74 -7.13
CA ARG A 43 27.33 -26.62 -7.95
C ARG A 43 26.15 -25.89 -7.33
N THR A 44 25.99 -24.62 -7.69
CA THR A 44 24.80 -23.83 -7.34
C THR A 44 23.83 -23.67 -8.52
N ASN A 45 24.30 -23.79 -9.77
CA ASN A 45 23.46 -23.74 -10.98
C ASN A 45 24.01 -24.62 -12.11
N ILE A 46 23.12 -25.31 -12.84
CA ILE A 46 23.38 -25.82 -14.20
C ILE A 46 22.18 -25.55 -15.09
N GLN A 47 22.46 -25.12 -16.33
CA GLN A 47 21.46 -25.07 -17.39
C GLN A 47 21.93 -25.87 -18.61
N PHE A 48 20.96 -26.46 -19.29
CA PHE A 48 21.18 -27.30 -20.45
C PHE A 48 20.64 -26.64 -21.72
N ASN A 49 21.29 -26.91 -22.84
CA ASN A 49 20.78 -26.67 -24.17
C ASN A 49 19.59 -27.60 -24.48
N LYS A 50 18.84 -27.30 -25.54
CA LYS A 50 17.71 -28.14 -25.97
C LYS A 50 18.13 -29.57 -26.33
N ASP A 51 19.38 -29.76 -26.71
CA ASP A 51 19.98 -31.05 -27.05
C ASP A 51 20.52 -31.82 -25.81
N GLY A 52 20.37 -31.26 -24.61
CA GLY A 52 20.81 -31.87 -23.36
C GLY A 52 22.26 -31.56 -22.96
N THR A 53 23.04 -30.87 -23.80
CA THR A 53 24.41 -30.47 -23.44
C THR A 53 24.43 -29.33 -22.41
N THR A 54 25.47 -29.25 -21.60
CA THR A 54 25.60 -28.20 -20.58
C THR A 54 26.04 -26.89 -21.21
N ARG A 55 25.22 -25.83 -21.09
CA ARG A 55 25.57 -24.47 -21.54
C ARG A 55 26.15 -23.61 -20.42
N LEU A 56 25.57 -23.70 -19.23
CA LEU A 56 25.90 -22.86 -18.08
C LEU A 56 26.26 -23.72 -16.89
N LEU A 57 27.42 -23.44 -16.28
CA LEU A 57 27.87 -24.07 -15.04
C LEU A 57 28.32 -23.00 -14.04
N ARG A 58 27.81 -23.09 -12.81
CA ARG A 58 28.24 -22.23 -11.71
C ARG A 58 28.70 -23.03 -10.49
N LEU A 59 29.96 -22.82 -10.12
CA LEU A 59 30.60 -23.31 -8.92
C LEU A 59 30.78 -22.12 -7.97
N SER A 60 30.13 -22.15 -6.81
CA SER A 60 30.21 -21.03 -5.83
C SER A 60 30.06 -21.49 -4.38
N LYS A 61 29.99 -22.80 -4.12
CA LYS A 61 30.01 -23.31 -2.75
C LYS A 61 31.44 -23.31 -2.23
N SER A 62 31.63 -22.92 -0.98
CA SER A 62 32.94 -22.88 -0.32
C SER A 62 33.67 -24.23 -0.27
N VAL A 63 32.94 -25.34 -0.42
CA VAL A 63 33.48 -26.72 -0.46
C VAL A 63 34.16 -27.08 -1.80
N VAL A 64 34.04 -26.25 -2.84
CA VAL A 64 34.65 -26.52 -4.14
C VAL A 64 36.15 -26.21 -4.09
N THR A 65 36.99 -27.20 -4.41
CA THR A 65 38.45 -27.12 -4.47
C THR A 65 38.97 -27.40 -5.89
N ASP A 66 40.28 -27.22 -6.11
CA ASP A 66 40.93 -27.36 -7.43
C ASP A 66 40.71 -28.74 -8.09
N GLU A 67 40.50 -29.80 -7.31
CA GLU A 67 40.20 -31.14 -7.82
C GLU A 67 38.88 -31.20 -8.61
N ALA A 68 37.90 -30.35 -8.26
CA ALA A 68 36.62 -30.33 -8.95
C ALA A 68 36.75 -29.86 -10.42
N LEU A 69 37.82 -29.12 -10.76
CA LEU A 69 38.02 -28.56 -12.09
C LEU A 69 38.36 -29.63 -13.15
N ILE A 70 38.77 -30.84 -12.76
CA ILE A 70 39.05 -31.94 -13.70
C ILE A 70 37.83 -32.28 -14.57
N HIS A 71 36.63 -32.10 -14.01
CA HIS A 71 35.38 -32.39 -14.69
C HIS A 71 35.08 -31.40 -15.84
N LEU A 72 35.71 -30.22 -15.85
CA LEU A 72 35.48 -29.20 -16.88
C LEU A 72 35.86 -29.68 -18.28
N GLN A 73 36.79 -30.63 -18.40
CA GLN A 73 37.21 -31.18 -19.69
C GLN A 73 36.07 -31.80 -20.51
N HIS A 74 34.94 -32.16 -19.87
CA HIS A 74 33.79 -32.80 -20.52
C HIS A 74 32.72 -31.83 -21.02
N PHE A 75 32.73 -30.55 -20.63
CA PHE A 75 31.70 -29.57 -21.02
C PHE A 75 32.08 -28.80 -22.29
N LYS A 76 32.04 -29.46 -23.46
CA LYS A 76 32.52 -28.85 -24.72
C LYS A 76 31.61 -27.77 -25.30
N GLN A 77 30.33 -27.75 -24.93
CA GLN A 77 29.34 -26.75 -25.38
C GLN A 77 29.10 -25.65 -24.33
N LEU A 78 29.98 -25.54 -23.33
CA LEU A 78 29.84 -24.55 -22.27
C LEU A 78 30.09 -23.15 -22.83
N ASP A 79 29.06 -22.30 -22.76
CA ASP A 79 29.12 -20.88 -23.15
C ASP A 79 29.33 -19.97 -21.93
N TYR A 80 28.95 -20.44 -20.74
CA TYR A 80 29.05 -19.70 -19.49
C TYR A 80 29.66 -20.54 -18.36
N LEU A 81 30.73 -20.04 -17.76
CA LEU A 81 31.37 -20.63 -16.59
C LEU A 81 31.58 -19.55 -15.52
N ALA A 82 31.04 -19.81 -14.32
CA ALA A 82 31.35 -19.02 -13.13
C ALA A 82 31.97 -19.91 -12.05
N ILE A 83 33.16 -19.52 -11.59
CA ILE A 83 33.88 -20.13 -10.47
C ILE A 83 34.13 -19.03 -9.45
N VAL A 84 33.32 -19.01 -8.39
CA VAL A 84 33.37 -18.00 -7.31
C VAL A 84 33.67 -18.70 -6.00
N CYS A 85 34.90 -19.18 -5.89
CA CYS A 85 35.34 -20.01 -4.78
C CYS A 85 36.75 -19.57 -4.37
N PRO A 86 36.95 -19.01 -3.17
CA PRO A 86 38.27 -18.57 -2.70
C PRO A 86 39.33 -19.70 -2.64
N GLN A 87 38.87 -20.95 -2.56
CA GLN A 87 39.73 -22.15 -2.50
C GLN A 87 40.26 -22.59 -3.87
N ILE A 88 39.76 -22.01 -4.97
CA ILE A 88 40.28 -22.29 -6.31
C ILE A 88 41.53 -21.45 -6.53
N THR A 89 42.65 -22.10 -6.83
CA THR A 89 43.94 -21.46 -7.09
C THR A 89 44.34 -21.65 -8.55
N ASP A 90 45.58 -21.31 -8.92
CA ASP A 90 46.10 -21.63 -10.25
C ASP A 90 46.27 -23.15 -10.48
N ALA A 91 46.13 -23.97 -9.44
CA ALA A 91 46.19 -25.42 -9.60
C ALA A 91 44.98 -25.93 -10.40
N ASN A 92 45.24 -26.82 -11.37
CA ASN A 92 44.22 -27.43 -12.24
C ASN A 92 43.42 -26.49 -13.15
N THR A 93 43.75 -25.19 -13.25
CA THR A 93 43.06 -24.26 -14.18
C THR A 93 43.40 -24.49 -15.65
N HIS A 94 44.40 -25.30 -15.95
CA HIS A 94 44.71 -25.76 -17.31
C HIS A 94 43.53 -26.46 -18.01
N HIS A 95 42.55 -26.99 -17.26
CA HIS A 95 41.32 -27.56 -17.82
C HIS A 95 40.41 -26.51 -18.49
N LEU A 96 40.60 -25.22 -18.23
CA LEU A 96 39.88 -24.13 -18.89
C LEU A 96 40.24 -23.98 -20.37
N ALA A 97 41.48 -24.31 -20.77
CA ALA A 97 41.98 -24.13 -22.13
C ALA A 97 41.17 -24.89 -23.20
N GLY A 98 40.46 -25.95 -22.80
CA GLY A 98 39.64 -26.77 -23.68
C GLY A 98 38.20 -26.30 -23.87
N LEU A 99 37.80 -25.16 -23.29
CA LEU A 99 36.44 -24.61 -23.30
C LEU A 99 36.26 -23.57 -24.43
N THR A 100 36.55 -23.94 -25.67
CA THR A 100 36.64 -22.98 -26.80
C THR A 100 35.31 -22.34 -27.23
N ASN A 101 34.18 -22.78 -26.66
CA ASN A 101 32.86 -22.17 -26.88
C ASN A 101 32.48 -21.12 -25.83
N LEU A 102 33.37 -20.88 -24.85
CA LEU A 102 33.08 -20.00 -23.73
C LEU A 102 32.97 -18.54 -24.19
N GLU A 103 31.81 -17.93 -23.94
CA GLU A 103 31.51 -16.51 -24.17
C GLU A 103 31.69 -15.69 -22.89
N THR A 104 31.42 -16.30 -21.72
CA THR A 104 31.58 -15.65 -20.41
C THR A 104 32.36 -16.51 -19.43
N LEU A 105 33.40 -15.91 -18.85
CA LEU A 105 34.19 -16.50 -17.78
C LEU A 105 34.22 -15.56 -16.58
N LEU A 106 33.65 -16.02 -15.46
CA LEU A 106 33.74 -15.33 -14.18
C LEU A 106 34.62 -16.13 -13.22
N LEU A 107 35.75 -15.54 -12.84
CA LEU A 107 36.69 -16.05 -11.84
C LEU A 107 36.76 -15.14 -10.61
N SER A 108 35.89 -14.14 -10.51
CA SER A 108 35.91 -13.19 -9.40
C SER A 108 35.82 -13.89 -8.03
N LYS A 109 36.50 -13.34 -7.02
CA LYS A 109 36.60 -13.89 -5.65
C LYS A 109 37.19 -15.31 -5.57
N SER A 110 38.00 -15.69 -6.56
CA SER A 110 38.80 -16.93 -6.49
C SER A 110 40.26 -16.62 -6.18
N GLY A 111 40.99 -17.62 -5.68
CA GLY A 111 42.41 -17.51 -5.35
C GLY A 111 43.35 -17.59 -6.55
N VAL A 112 42.85 -17.44 -7.78
CA VAL A 112 43.63 -17.49 -9.03
C VAL A 112 44.55 -16.28 -9.19
N GLY A 113 45.68 -16.49 -9.86
CA GLY A 113 46.69 -15.51 -10.21
C GLY A 113 47.06 -15.58 -11.70
N ASP A 114 48.16 -14.92 -12.06
CA ASP A 114 48.54 -14.70 -13.46
C ASP A 114 48.71 -16.00 -14.28
N ALA A 115 49.05 -17.12 -13.63
CA ALA A 115 49.26 -18.40 -14.30
C ALA A 115 47.96 -18.92 -14.94
N THR A 116 46.80 -18.64 -14.33
CA THR A 116 45.50 -19.01 -14.89
C THR A 116 45.22 -18.32 -16.23
N LEU A 117 45.62 -17.05 -16.39
CA LEU A 117 45.35 -16.28 -17.61
C LEU A 117 46.12 -16.81 -18.83
N VAL A 118 47.23 -17.52 -18.64
CA VAL A 118 47.97 -18.20 -19.72
C VAL A 118 47.08 -19.20 -20.45
N HIS A 119 46.16 -19.86 -19.74
CA HIS A 119 45.27 -20.88 -20.29
C HIS A 119 44.09 -20.30 -21.08
N LEU A 120 43.87 -18.98 -21.04
CA LEU A 120 42.75 -18.32 -21.70
C LEU A 120 43.03 -17.89 -23.13
N LYS A 121 44.30 -17.82 -23.57
CA LYS A 121 44.71 -17.32 -24.89
C LYS A 121 43.96 -17.93 -26.09
N GLY A 122 43.55 -19.20 -25.97
CA GLY A 122 42.83 -19.93 -27.03
C GLY A 122 41.31 -19.72 -27.05
N LEU A 123 40.75 -18.96 -26.11
CA LEU A 123 39.31 -18.75 -25.97
C LEU A 123 38.84 -17.57 -26.82
N SER A 124 38.94 -17.71 -28.15
CA SER A 124 38.69 -16.64 -29.11
C SER A 124 37.24 -16.14 -29.19
N LYS A 125 36.29 -16.84 -28.55
CA LYS A 125 34.88 -16.42 -28.42
C LYS A 125 34.59 -15.70 -27.11
N LEU A 126 35.59 -15.53 -26.24
CA LEU A 126 35.37 -14.91 -24.94
C LEU A 126 35.08 -13.42 -25.11
N GLU A 127 33.86 -13.03 -24.78
CA GLU A 127 33.39 -11.64 -24.83
C GLU A 127 33.48 -10.99 -23.45
N ARG A 128 33.29 -11.77 -22.39
CA ARG A 128 33.15 -11.25 -21.03
C ARG A 128 34.07 -11.97 -20.05
N LEU A 129 34.97 -11.22 -19.43
CA LEU A 129 35.95 -11.74 -18.48
C LEU A 129 35.91 -10.94 -17.17
N TYR A 130 35.57 -11.63 -16.08
CA TYR A 130 35.42 -11.00 -14.77
C TYR A 130 36.44 -11.59 -13.78
N LEU A 131 37.35 -10.73 -13.33
CA LEU A 131 38.51 -11.07 -12.50
C LEU A 131 38.52 -10.29 -11.18
N ALA A 132 37.41 -9.63 -10.82
CA ALA A 132 37.33 -8.86 -9.58
C ALA A 132 37.74 -9.66 -8.33
N GLU A 133 38.47 -9.05 -7.39
CA GLU A 133 38.93 -9.68 -6.14
C GLU A 133 39.75 -10.98 -6.38
N THR A 134 40.73 -10.90 -7.29
CA THR A 134 41.70 -12.00 -7.57
C THR A 134 43.14 -11.52 -7.41
N LYS A 135 44.13 -12.42 -7.53
CA LYS A 135 45.57 -12.10 -7.38
C LYS A 135 46.24 -11.71 -8.71
N ILE A 136 45.46 -11.23 -9.68
CA ILE A 136 45.96 -10.83 -10.99
C ILE A 136 46.77 -9.54 -10.91
N THR A 137 47.88 -9.50 -11.64
CA THR A 137 48.79 -8.35 -11.75
C THR A 137 48.96 -7.92 -13.22
N ASP A 138 49.78 -6.89 -13.46
CA ASP A 138 50.14 -6.43 -14.81
C ASP A 138 50.70 -7.55 -15.71
N ALA A 139 51.44 -8.51 -15.13
CA ALA A 139 51.99 -9.65 -15.86
C ALA A 139 50.90 -10.60 -16.39
N GLY A 140 49.80 -10.73 -15.64
CA GLY A 140 48.61 -11.47 -16.05
C GLY A 140 47.93 -10.83 -17.25
N LEU A 141 47.79 -9.51 -17.27
CA LEU A 141 47.12 -8.77 -18.34
C LEU A 141 47.77 -8.96 -19.72
N ALA A 142 49.09 -9.10 -19.77
CA ALA A 142 49.81 -9.41 -21.00
C ALA A 142 49.32 -10.72 -21.67
N ASN A 143 48.74 -11.65 -20.89
CA ASN A 143 48.25 -12.92 -21.42
C ASN A 143 46.83 -12.86 -22.00
N ILE A 144 46.08 -11.78 -21.79
CA ILE A 144 44.73 -11.60 -22.34
C ILE A 144 44.66 -10.59 -23.49
N ALA A 145 45.78 -9.97 -23.85
CA ALA A 145 45.87 -8.97 -24.92
C ALA A 145 45.45 -9.47 -26.32
N GLU A 146 45.37 -10.79 -26.52
CA GLU A 146 44.94 -11.43 -27.78
C GLU A 146 43.47 -11.86 -27.78
N LEU A 147 42.71 -11.59 -26.71
CA LEU A 147 41.28 -11.88 -26.63
C LEU A 147 40.46 -10.80 -27.34
N LEU A 148 40.60 -10.72 -28.67
CA LEU A 148 40.11 -9.60 -29.48
C LEU A 148 38.59 -9.42 -29.52
N GLN A 149 37.81 -10.38 -29.01
CA GLN A 149 36.34 -10.28 -28.91
C GLN A 149 35.87 -9.75 -27.55
N LEU A 150 36.80 -9.41 -26.64
CA LEU A 150 36.44 -8.99 -25.29
C LEU A 150 35.73 -7.62 -25.32
N THR A 151 34.47 -7.60 -24.88
CA THR A 151 33.61 -6.42 -24.76
C THR A 151 33.56 -5.90 -23.32
N ASP A 152 33.64 -6.80 -22.33
CA ASP A 152 33.57 -6.45 -20.91
C ASP A 152 34.72 -7.07 -20.12
N LEU A 153 35.43 -6.21 -19.38
CA LEU A 153 36.52 -6.62 -18.50
C LEU A 153 36.36 -5.97 -17.12
N SER A 154 36.24 -6.82 -16.09
CA SER A 154 36.32 -6.37 -14.69
C SER A 154 37.64 -6.81 -14.06
N LEU A 155 38.38 -5.83 -13.54
CA LEU A 155 39.65 -5.97 -12.83
C LEU A 155 39.57 -5.33 -11.44
N GLU A 156 38.36 -5.16 -10.91
CA GLU A 156 38.11 -4.44 -9.67
C GLU A 156 38.80 -5.13 -8.49
N GLN A 157 39.36 -4.37 -7.55
CA GLN A 157 40.06 -4.92 -6.38
C GLN A 157 41.16 -5.94 -6.76
N THR A 158 41.89 -5.68 -7.85
CA THR A 158 43.10 -6.43 -8.24
C THR A 158 44.37 -5.62 -8.05
N GLU A 159 45.52 -6.24 -8.27
CA GLU A 159 46.86 -5.64 -8.09
C GLU A 159 47.38 -4.95 -9.36
N VAL A 160 46.49 -4.66 -10.32
CA VAL A 160 46.80 -4.00 -11.59
C VAL A 160 47.18 -2.53 -11.38
N THR A 161 48.18 -2.07 -12.12
CA THR A 161 48.69 -0.69 -12.11
C THR A 161 48.62 -0.06 -13.51
N ASP A 162 49.08 1.20 -13.63
CA ASP A 162 49.22 1.89 -14.91
C ASP A 162 50.04 1.12 -15.97
N GLN A 163 50.99 0.26 -15.56
CA GLN A 163 51.76 -0.55 -16.53
C GLN A 163 50.90 -1.63 -17.19
N GLY A 164 49.95 -2.21 -16.46
CA GLY A 164 49.04 -3.22 -16.96
C GLY A 164 48.14 -2.69 -18.08
N LEU A 165 47.69 -1.43 -17.99
CA LEU A 165 46.75 -0.82 -18.95
C LEU A 165 47.30 -0.79 -20.38
N LYS A 166 48.63 -0.74 -20.56
CA LYS A 166 49.29 -0.81 -21.88
C LYS A 166 48.97 -2.08 -22.65
N HIS A 167 48.68 -3.18 -21.95
CA HIS A 167 48.36 -4.45 -22.58
C HIS A 167 46.94 -4.51 -23.13
N LEU A 168 46.06 -3.60 -22.71
CA LEU A 168 44.66 -3.58 -23.14
C LEU A 168 44.46 -2.90 -24.51
N CYS A 169 45.43 -2.12 -25.00
CA CYS A 169 45.29 -1.26 -26.18
C CYS A 169 44.87 -1.99 -27.48
N ASN A 170 45.02 -3.31 -27.57
CA ASN A 170 44.62 -4.13 -28.72
C ASN A 170 43.18 -4.65 -28.67
N LEU A 171 42.49 -4.51 -27.54
CA LEU A 171 41.12 -5.01 -27.34
C LEU A 171 40.10 -4.02 -27.92
N LYS A 172 40.02 -3.92 -29.25
CA LYS A 172 39.25 -2.87 -29.94
C LYS A 172 37.75 -2.95 -29.72
N GLU A 173 37.23 -4.12 -29.36
CA GLU A 173 35.81 -4.35 -29.07
C GLU A 173 35.45 -4.03 -27.60
N LEU A 174 36.41 -3.62 -26.75
CA LEU A 174 36.16 -3.37 -25.34
C LEU A 174 35.25 -2.14 -25.14
N GLU A 175 34.07 -2.38 -24.57
CA GLU A 175 33.05 -1.36 -24.30
C GLU A 175 33.01 -0.97 -22.81
N THR A 176 33.18 -1.93 -21.92
CA THR A 176 33.09 -1.76 -20.47
C THR A 176 34.40 -2.16 -19.80
N LEU A 177 34.99 -1.23 -19.04
CA LEU A 177 36.19 -1.48 -18.24
C LEU A 177 35.96 -1.05 -16.78
N LEU A 178 35.97 -2.02 -15.87
CA LEU A 178 35.79 -1.78 -14.43
C LEU A 178 37.15 -1.91 -13.72
N LEU A 179 37.64 -0.79 -13.18
CA LEU A 179 38.94 -0.65 -12.54
C LEU A 179 38.85 -0.12 -11.09
N SER A 180 37.65 -0.11 -10.51
CA SER A 180 37.44 0.36 -9.13
C SER A 180 38.36 -0.36 -8.14
N ASP A 181 38.86 0.37 -7.15
CA ASP A 181 39.74 -0.12 -6.08
C ASP A 181 41.02 -0.81 -6.60
N THR A 182 41.57 -0.39 -7.75
CA THR A 182 42.87 -0.87 -8.27
C THR A 182 44.02 0.09 -7.92
N LYS A 183 45.26 -0.25 -8.31
CA LYS A 183 46.46 0.57 -8.09
C LYS A 183 46.77 1.50 -9.27
N VAL A 184 45.78 1.82 -10.10
CA VAL A 184 45.90 2.79 -11.20
C VAL A 184 45.98 4.20 -10.62
N ALA A 185 47.01 4.96 -11.00
CA ALA A 185 47.29 6.29 -10.47
C ALA A 185 47.28 7.39 -11.54
N GLY A 186 46.99 7.07 -12.81
CA GLY A 186 46.74 8.08 -13.85
C GLY A 186 47.53 7.95 -15.14
N PRO A 187 48.88 7.80 -15.12
CA PRO A 187 49.69 7.79 -16.33
C PRO A 187 49.29 6.74 -17.37
N GLY A 188 48.75 5.60 -16.93
CA GLY A 188 48.28 4.52 -17.80
C GLY A 188 46.94 4.82 -18.47
N LEU A 189 46.15 5.78 -17.99
CA LEU A 189 44.86 6.16 -18.58
C LEU A 189 45.01 6.68 -20.02
N ALA A 190 46.16 7.29 -20.35
CA ALA A 190 46.46 7.75 -21.71
C ALA A 190 46.47 6.60 -22.74
N GLU A 191 46.78 5.39 -22.31
CA GLU A 191 46.84 4.20 -23.18
C GLU A 191 45.43 3.72 -23.58
N LEU A 192 44.41 4.04 -22.76
CA LEU A 192 43.01 3.67 -23.02
C LEU A 192 42.41 4.46 -24.20
N ALA A 193 43.01 5.57 -24.61
CA ALA A 193 42.60 6.31 -25.81
C ALA A 193 42.73 5.49 -27.11
N ALA A 194 43.46 4.37 -27.08
CA ALA A 194 43.55 3.43 -28.19
C ALA A 194 42.28 2.55 -28.36
N LEU A 195 41.31 2.61 -27.44
CA LEU A 195 40.10 1.78 -27.42
C LEU A 195 38.90 2.57 -27.99
N PRO A 196 38.53 2.35 -29.27
CA PRO A 196 37.56 3.20 -29.96
C PRO A 196 36.11 3.00 -29.49
N ASN A 197 35.83 1.85 -28.87
CA ASN A 197 34.48 1.46 -28.44
C ASN A 197 34.29 1.59 -26.92
N LEU A 198 35.28 2.10 -26.17
CA LEU A 198 35.21 2.18 -24.71
C LEU A 198 34.18 3.25 -24.31
N ARG A 199 33.08 2.81 -23.68
CA ARG A 199 31.91 3.65 -23.36
C ARG A 199 31.68 3.78 -21.86
N VAL A 200 32.01 2.75 -21.09
CA VAL A 200 31.78 2.70 -19.64
C VAL A 200 33.12 2.48 -18.93
N LEU A 201 33.49 3.41 -18.06
CA LEU A 201 34.73 3.35 -17.28
C LEU A 201 34.47 3.66 -15.81
N TYR A 202 34.77 2.70 -14.94
CA TYR A 202 34.70 2.87 -13.48
C TYR A 202 36.09 2.94 -12.88
N LEU A 203 36.38 4.03 -12.16
CA LEU A 203 37.68 4.33 -11.52
C LEU A 203 37.49 4.75 -10.05
N GLU A 204 36.45 4.23 -9.41
CA GLU A 204 36.12 4.52 -8.02
C GLU A 204 37.26 4.09 -7.08
N ASN A 205 37.59 4.94 -6.10
CA ASN A 205 38.67 4.74 -5.13
C ASN A 205 40.06 4.45 -5.72
N CYS A 206 40.29 4.83 -6.98
CA CYS A 206 41.65 4.84 -7.55
C CYS A 206 42.43 6.07 -7.06
N ALA A 207 43.76 6.00 -7.07
CA ALA A 207 44.65 7.08 -6.63
C ALA A 207 44.76 8.21 -7.67
N LEU A 208 43.63 8.77 -8.08
CA LEU A 208 43.51 9.80 -9.12
C LEU A 208 43.40 11.21 -8.51
N ASP A 209 44.12 12.15 -9.12
CA ASP A 209 44.07 13.59 -8.84
C ASP A 209 43.62 14.40 -10.07
N GLY A 210 43.42 15.72 -9.91
CA GLY A 210 43.00 16.60 -11.01
C GLY A 210 43.95 16.63 -12.22
N THR A 211 45.23 16.27 -12.07
CA THR A 211 46.18 16.20 -13.19
C THR A 211 46.07 14.88 -13.97
N SER A 212 45.84 13.78 -13.26
CA SER A 212 45.71 12.44 -13.83
C SER A 212 44.46 12.28 -14.73
N VAL A 213 43.35 12.90 -14.33
CA VAL A 213 42.06 12.81 -15.03
C VAL A 213 42.09 13.53 -16.39
N ALA A 214 43.00 14.48 -16.59
CA ALA A 214 43.17 15.18 -17.87
C ALA A 214 43.58 14.26 -19.03
N HIS A 215 44.05 13.04 -18.76
CA HIS A 215 44.32 12.03 -19.78
C HIS A 215 43.05 11.44 -20.40
N LEU A 216 41.91 11.45 -19.68
CA LEU A 216 40.64 10.88 -20.14
C LEU A 216 40.00 11.66 -21.29
N LYS A 217 40.36 12.95 -21.47
CA LYS A 217 39.85 13.80 -22.56
C LYS A 217 40.09 13.23 -23.97
N ALA A 218 41.04 12.31 -24.12
CA ALA A 218 41.37 11.66 -25.39
C ALA A 218 40.44 10.48 -25.73
N ILE A 219 39.57 10.07 -24.80
CA ILE A 219 38.65 8.94 -24.95
C ILE A 219 37.25 9.48 -25.28
N GLU A 220 37.08 9.98 -26.51
CA GLU A 220 35.86 10.68 -26.94
C GLU A 220 34.59 9.80 -26.98
N SER A 221 34.76 8.48 -26.93
CA SER A 221 33.69 7.48 -26.91
C SER A 221 33.01 7.29 -25.55
N LEU A 222 33.54 7.88 -24.47
CA LEU A 222 32.99 7.71 -23.12
C LEU A 222 31.58 8.27 -23.00
N GLU A 223 30.66 7.40 -22.57
CA GLU A 223 29.27 7.75 -22.25
C GLU A 223 29.01 7.75 -20.74
N HIS A 224 29.75 6.93 -19.98
CA HIS A 224 29.63 6.83 -18.53
C HIS A 224 31.02 6.79 -17.88
N LEU A 225 31.24 7.68 -16.91
CA LEU A 225 32.48 7.76 -16.14
C LEU A 225 32.16 7.89 -14.66
N SER A 226 32.74 7.01 -13.84
CA SER A 226 32.66 7.11 -12.38
C SER A 226 34.05 7.40 -11.80
N LEU A 227 34.16 8.49 -11.05
CA LEU A 227 35.37 8.95 -10.35
C LEU A 227 35.12 9.06 -8.83
N ASN A 228 34.14 8.32 -8.31
CA ASN A 228 33.76 8.39 -6.90
C ASN A 228 34.95 8.11 -5.97
N GLY A 229 35.04 8.83 -4.85
CA GLY A 229 36.08 8.64 -3.82
C GLY A 229 37.50 9.02 -4.25
N SER A 230 37.66 9.76 -5.36
CA SER A 230 38.95 10.24 -5.85
C SER A 230 39.26 11.69 -5.43
N THR A 231 40.53 12.09 -5.46
CA THR A 231 40.97 13.45 -5.07
C THR A 231 40.86 14.46 -6.22
N VAL A 232 39.82 14.35 -7.04
CA VAL A 232 39.62 15.19 -8.22
C VAL A 232 39.03 16.54 -7.80
N ASP A 233 39.70 17.62 -8.22
CA ASP A 233 39.34 19.02 -7.94
C ASP A 233 38.70 19.71 -9.16
N ASP A 234 38.34 21.00 -9.00
CA ASP A 234 37.74 21.84 -10.06
C ASP A 234 38.57 21.86 -11.36
N ARG A 235 39.90 21.80 -11.26
CA ARG A 235 40.79 21.78 -12.44
C ARG A 235 40.69 20.45 -13.18
N GLY A 236 40.57 19.36 -12.42
CA GLY A 236 40.36 18.02 -12.96
C GLY A 236 39.06 17.93 -13.75
N VAL A 237 37.94 18.33 -13.17
CA VAL A 237 36.65 18.27 -13.88
C VAL A 237 36.56 19.24 -15.07
N ALA A 238 37.18 20.42 -15.00
CA ALA A 238 37.26 21.33 -16.15
C ALA A 238 37.92 20.68 -17.37
N SER A 239 38.85 19.73 -17.17
CA SER A 239 39.50 19.01 -18.26
C SER A 239 38.59 17.99 -18.97
N LEU A 240 37.47 17.61 -18.34
CA LEU A 240 36.47 16.68 -18.89
C LEU A 240 35.42 17.36 -19.77
N ALA A 241 35.35 18.68 -19.78
CA ALA A 241 34.38 19.48 -20.53
C ALA A 241 34.37 19.21 -22.06
N MET A 242 35.40 18.55 -22.59
CA MET A 242 35.51 18.20 -24.02
C MET A 242 34.82 16.87 -24.38
N LEU A 243 34.39 16.08 -23.39
CA LEU A 243 33.75 14.77 -23.59
C LEU A 243 32.26 14.92 -23.92
N ASN A 244 31.96 15.40 -25.14
CA ASN A 244 30.59 15.73 -25.54
C ASN A 244 29.63 14.54 -25.67
N GLN A 245 30.14 13.30 -25.65
CA GLN A 245 29.33 12.07 -25.66
C GLN A 245 28.98 11.60 -24.25
N LEU A 246 29.53 12.23 -23.21
CA LEU A 246 29.33 11.84 -21.83
C LEU A 246 27.87 12.07 -21.44
N LYS A 247 27.19 11.00 -21.02
CA LYS A 247 25.78 11.05 -20.60
C LYS A 247 25.66 11.08 -19.09
N VAL A 248 26.58 10.42 -18.39
CA VAL A 248 26.58 10.29 -16.94
C VAL A 248 28.00 10.46 -16.41
N LEU A 249 28.14 11.28 -15.37
CA LEU A 249 29.38 11.48 -14.63
C LEU A 249 29.11 11.39 -13.12
N GLU A 250 29.75 10.44 -12.44
CA GLU A 250 29.67 10.26 -10.99
C GLU A 250 30.93 10.80 -10.30
N LEU A 251 30.72 11.63 -9.27
CA LEU A 251 31.71 12.42 -8.55
C LEU A 251 31.43 12.45 -7.03
N TYR A 252 30.78 11.42 -6.49
CA TYR A 252 30.55 11.31 -5.04
C TYR A 252 31.88 11.19 -4.29
N GLY A 253 32.04 11.88 -3.16
CA GLY A 253 33.27 11.87 -2.36
C GLY A 253 34.50 12.47 -3.06
N THR A 254 34.31 13.44 -3.95
CA THR A 254 35.41 14.16 -4.65
C THR A 254 35.68 15.54 -4.04
N GLU A 255 36.78 16.21 -4.42
CA GLU A 255 37.15 17.54 -3.94
C GLU A 255 36.60 18.69 -4.83
N CYS A 256 35.56 18.41 -5.63
CA CYS A 256 34.95 19.40 -6.52
C CYS A 256 34.08 20.41 -5.76
N SER A 257 34.27 21.70 -6.05
CA SER A 257 33.46 22.78 -5.49
C SER A 257 32.13 22.95 -6.23
N ALA A 258 31.14 23.54 -5.58
CA ALA A 258 29.86 23.87 -6.21
C ALA A 258 30.02 24.79 -7.45
N VAL A 259 31.07 25.61 -7.49
CA VAL A 259 31.37 26.48 -8.64
C VAL A 259 31.92 25.65 -9.80
N GLY A 260 32.91 24.78 -9.56
CA GLY A 260 33.47 23.91 -10.58
C GLY A 260 32.42 22.98 -11.19
N LEU A 261 31.51 22.44 -10.36
CA LEU A 261 30.40 21.62 -10.81
C LEU A 261 29.39 22.41 -11.66
N ALA A 262 29.08 23.67 -11.30
CA ALA A 262 28.19 24.53 -12.08
C ALA A 262 28.79 24.86 -13.46
N GLU A 263 30.09 25.17 -13.53
CA GLU A 263 30.81 25.42 -14.78
C GLU A 263 30.82 24.18 -15.68
N LEU A 264 31.05 22.99 -15.10
CA LEU A 264 31.00 21.73 -15.82
C LEU A 264 29.60 21.46 -16.39
N ASN A 265 28.55 21.67 -15.59
CA ASN A 265 27.17 21.49 -16.03
C ASN A 265 26.79 22.47 -17.15
N MET A 266 27.37 23.67 -17.18
CA MET A 266 27.20 24.60 -18.30
C MET A 266 27.93 24.14 -19.56
N ALA A 267 29.11 23.55 -19.42
CA ALA A 267 29.89 23.04 -20.55
C ALA A 267 29.29 21.76 -21.16
N LEU A 268 28.66 20.94 -20.31
CA LEU A 268 28.07 19.64 -20.67
C LEU A 268 26.58 19.57 -20.24
N PRO A 269 25.68 20.35 -20.86
CA PRO A 269 24.30 20.50 -20.40
C PRO A 269 23.45 19.23 -20.54
N GLU A 270 23.85 18.31 -21.42
CA GLU A 270 23.19 17.02 -21.64
C GLU A 270 23.77 15.90 -20.77
N THR A 271 24.86 16.18 -20.04
CA THR A 271 25.49 15.22 -19.13
C THR A 271 24.84 15.33 -17.76
N ARG A 272 24.39 14.19 -17.23
CA ARG A 272 23.81 14.12 -15.90
C ARG A 272 24.92 13.93 -14.87
N LEU A 273 25.12 14.95 -14.02
CA LEU A 273 26.11 14.93 -12.95
C LEU A 273 25.51 14.33 -11.67
N PHE A 274 26.25 13.42 -11.04
CA PHE A 274 25.92 12.78 -9.77
C PHE A 274 27.04 13.09 -8.77
N VAL A 275 26.71 13.90 -7.74
CA VAL A 275 27.68 14.54 -6.84
C VAL A 275 27.14 14.48 -5.41
N ASP A 276 28.02 14.70 -4.44
CA ASP A 276 27.60 14.83 -3.04
C ASP A 276 26.59 15.98 -2.86
N PRO A 277 25.67 15.85 -1.89
CA PRO A 277 24.76 16.94 -1.56
C PRO A 277 25.56 18.19 -1.19
N VAL A 278 25.40 19.27 -1.95
CA VAL A 278 25.99 20.56 -1.60
C VAL A 278 25.28 21.05 -0.33
N ASP A 279 25.99 21.08 0.79
CA ASP A 279 25.46 21.50 2.08
C ASP A 279 25.08 23.00 2.03
N ARG A 280 23.84 23.29 1.61
CA ARG A 280 23.29 24.66 1.52
C ARG A 280 22.87 25.23 2.88
N ARG A 281 23.49 24.80 3.98
CA ARG A 281 23.23 25.33 5.33
C ARG A 281 24.01 26.58 5.70
N THR A 282 24.59 27.28 4.73
CA THR A 282 25.20 28.62 4.94
C THR A 282 24.68 29.67 3.98
N SER A 283 23.36 29.76 3.84
CA SER A 283 22.70 31.04 3.53
C SER A 283 21.47 31.16 4.44
N GLY A 284 21.69 31.71 5.63
CA GLY A 284 20.63 32.01 6.57
C GLY A 284 19.69 33.07 6.03
N THR A 285 18.44 32.67 5.80
CA THR A 285 17.26 33.46 6.17
C THR A 285 16.27 32.48 6.79
N ASP A 286 16.22 32.53 8.10
CA ASP A 286 15.25 31.91 8.99
C ASP A 286 13.82 32.31 8.58
N PRO A 287 12.92 31.37 8.21
CA PRO A 287 11.50 31.62 8.15
C PRO A 287 10.81 30.98 9.36
N SER A 288 11.26 31.28 10.58
CA SER A 288 10.41 31.16 11.75
C SER A 288 9.49 32.38 11.84
N SER A 289 8.23 32.12 12.18
CA SER A 289 7.12 33.06 12.43
C SER A 289 6.22 33.46 11.22
N VAL A 290 5.33 32.54 10.85
CA VAL A 290 3.95 32.92 10.53
C VAL A 290 3.02 32.07 11.38
N THR A 291 2.89 32.43 12.66
CA THR A 291 1.70 32.11 13.44
C THR A 291 0.68 33.20 13.18
N ALA A 292 -0.41 32.87 12.48
CA ALA A 292 -1.70 33.56 12.62
C ALA A 292 -2.75 32.83 11.79
N ASN A 293 -3.57 32.01 12.42
CA ASN A 293 -4.96 31.83 11.99
C ASN A 293 -5.87 31.51 13.19
N ASP A 294 -5.77 32.35 14.22
CA ASP A 294 -6.93 32.65 15.07
C ASP A 294 -7.51 33.97 14.59
N ARG A 295 -8.48 33.89 13.67
CA ARG A 295 -9.48 34.95 13.56
C ARG A 295 -10.61 34.61 14.53
N VAL A 296 -10.43 35.07 15.77
CA VAL A 296 -11.58 35.43 16.60
C VAL A 296 -12.20 36.66 15.94
N ASP A 297 -13.50 36.54 15.63
CA ASP A 297 -14.33 37.61 15.10
C ASP A 297 -14.17 38.91 15.90
N GLY A 298 -13.66 39.95 15.23
CA GLY A 298 -13.82 41.33 15.70
C GLY A 298 -15.23 41.82 15.35
N PRO A 299 -16.01 42.40 16.28
CA PRO A 299 -17.32 42.93 15.96
C PRO A 299 -17.13 44.28 15.25
N GLY A 300 -17.22 44.29 13.92
CA GLY A 300 -16.84 45.50 13.20
C GLY A 300 -17.10 45.56 11.69
N SER A 301 -18.02 44.78 11.12
CA SER A 301 -18.58 45.09 9.80
C SER A 301 -20.10 44.90 9.85
N ARG A 302 -20.85 45.90 9.40
CA ARG A 302 -22.30 45.75 9.23
C ARG A 302 -22.55 44.54 8.31
N PRO A 303 -23.48 43.62 8.63
CA PRO A 303 -23.76 42.51 7.75
C PRO A 303 -24.16 43.07 6.38
N ALA A 304 -23.45 42.65 5.32
CA ALA A 304 -23.90 42.86 3.96
C ALA A 304 -25.31 42.25 3.86
N LEU A 305 -26.28 43.03 3.37
CA LEU A 305 -27.65 42.55 3.19
C LEU A 305 -27.62 41.32 2.27
N THR A 306 -28.09 40.17 2.78
CA THR A 306 -28.30 38.97 1.96
C THR A 306 -29.29 39.29 0.86
N LEU A 307 -28.89 39.10 -0.39
CA LEU A 307 -29.76 39.29 -1.54
C LEU A 307 -30.92 38.29 -1.45
N PRO A 308 -32.17 38.73 -1.71
CA PRO A 308 -33.31 37.82 -1.73
C PRO A 308 -33.18 36.82 -2.89
N PRO A 309 -33.89 35.68 -2.83
CA PRO A 309 -33.82 34.65 -3.85
C PRO A 309 -33.98 35.19 -5.27
N ILE A 310 -33.16 34.71 -6.21
CA ILE A 310 -33.20 35.17 -7.60
C ILE A 310 -34.61 35.09 -8.22
N ARG A 311 -35.43 34.10 -7.82
CA ARG A 311 -36.83 33.95 -8.28
C ARG A 311 -37.71 35.18 -7.98
N ASP A 312 -37.47 35.86 -6.86
CA ASP A 312 -38.23 37.04 -6.46
C ASP A 312 -37.70 38.30 -7.15
N ARG A 313 -36.39 38.33 -7.43
CA ARG A 313 -35.70 39.44 -8.09
C ARG A 313 -36.00 39.52 -9.58
N ILE A 314 -36.01 38.38 -10.29
CA ILE A 314 -36.33 38.34 -11.73
C ILE A 314 -37.80 38.66 -12.04
N ALA A 315 -38.69 38.52 -11.05
CA ALA A 315 -40.09 38.89 -11.14
C ALA A 315 -40.30 40.40 -10.97
N SER A 316 -39.44 41.08 -10.19
CA SER A 316 -39.62 42.47 -9.77
C SER A 316 -38.65 43.47 -10.42
N THR A 317 -37.56 43.01 -11.04
CA THR A 317 -36.48 43.85 -11.59
C THR A 317 -36.10 43.47 -13.03
N LYS A 318 -35.22 44.26 -13.66
CA LYS A 318 -34.56 43.92 -14.95
C LYS A 318 -33.18 43.26 -14.76
N GLU A 319 -32.97 42.61 -13.62
CA GLU A 319 -31.71 41.91 -13.36
C GLU A 319 -31.47 40.80 -14.40
N VAL A 320 -30.24 40.71 -14.89
CA VAL A 320 -29.79 39.63 -15.78
C VAL A 320 -29.17 38.54 -14.90
N PRO A 321 -29.70 37.31 -14.90
CA PRO A 321 -29.14 36.22 -14.12
C PRO A 321 -27.69 35.92 -14.51
N ASP A 322 -26.86 35.62 -13.52
CA ASP A 322 -25.48 35.17 -13.71
C ASP A 322 -25.41 33.68 -14.10
N PHE A 323 -24.45 33.35 -14.97
CA PHE A 323 -24.28 31.99 -15.46
C PHE A 323 -23.87 30.99 -14.38
N GLN A 324 -22.84 31.33 -13.60
CA GLN A 324 -22.35 30.48 -12.52
C GLN A 324 -23.30 30.51 -11.32
N LYS A 325 -23.76 31.70 -10.91
CA LYS A 325 -24.54 31.83 -9.67
C LYS A 325 -25.98 31.30 -9.82
N HIS A 326 -26.56 31.38 -11.02
CA HIS A 326 -27.98 31.09 -11.21
C HIS A 326 -28.28 30.03 -12.26
N VAL A 327 -27.69 30.12 -13.46
CA VAL A 327 -28.04 29.22 -14.58
C VAL A 327 -27.56 27.80 -14.32
N VAL A 328 -26.28 27.62 -14.01
CA VAL A 328 -25.69 26.30 -13.80
C VAL A 328 -26.30 25.57 -12.59
N PRO A 329 -26.47 26.23 -11.41
CA PRO A 329 -27.18 25.63 -10.27
C PRO A 329 -28.62 25.24 -10.59
N LEU A 330 -29.34 26.06 -11.37
CA LEU A 330 -30.69 25.72 -11.82
C LEU A 330 -30.70 24.44 -12.68
N LEU A 331 -29.77 24.30 -13.63
CA LEU A 331 -29.63 23.08 -14.43
C LEU A 331 -29.29 21.86 -13.56
N GLY A 332 -28.51 22.06 -12.50
CA GLY A 332 -28.23 21.09 -11.45
C GLY A 332 -29.47 20.62 -10.72
N ARG A 333 -30.24 21.57 -10.20
CA ARG A 333 -31.50 21.33 -9.50
C ARG A 333 -32.54 20.59 -10.35
N LEU A 334 -32.63 20.93 -11.64
CA LEU A 334 -33.56 20.28 -12.59
C LEU A 334 -33.06 18.90 -13.05
N GLY A 335 -31.84 18.51 -12.69
CA GLY A 335 -31.21 17.25 -13.08
C GLY A 335 -30.72 17.21 -14.54
N CYS A 336 -30.69 18.35 -15.25
CA CYS A 336 -30.31 18.43 -16.65
C CYS A 336 -28.83 18.04 -16.87
N ASN A 337 -27.95 18.42 -15.94
CA ASN A 337 -26.53 18.07 -15.94
C ASN A 337 -26.21 16.82 -15.07
N GLY A 338 -27.24 16.02 -14.74
CA GLY A 338 -27.08 14.76 -14.02
C GLY A 338 -26.68 13.60 -14.94
N ARG A 339 -26.24 12.49 -14.34
CA ARG A 339 -25.78 11.27 -15.04
C ARG A 339 -26.80 10.70 -16.03
N ALA A 340 -28.09 10.81 -15.73
CA ALA A 340 -29.18 10.29 -16.56
C ALA A 340 -29.49 11.16 -17.81
N CYS A 341 -28.91 12.37 -17.89
CA CYS A 341 -29.20 13.34 -18.95
C CYS A 341 -27.90 13.86 -19.58
N HIS A 342 -27.73 15.17 -19.71
CA HIS A 342 -26.63 15.77 -20.46
C HIS A 342 -25.30 15.74 -19.70
N GLY A 343 -25.31 15.47 -18.40
CA GLY A 343 -24.11 15.24 -17.59
C GLY A 343 -23.49 13.85 -17.75
N SER A 344 -24.07 12.98 -18.58
CA SER A 344 -23.45 11.70 -18.93
C SER A 344 -22.15 11.93 -19.71
N PHE A 345 -21.23 10.96 -19.69
CA PHE A 345 -19.95 11.08 -20.40
C PHE A 345 -20.11 11.35 -21.90
N GLN A 346 -21.14 10.80 -22.54
CA GLN A 346 -21.44 11.01 -23.96
C GLN A 346 -22.39 12.19 -24.21
N GLY A 347 -22.96 12.79 -23.15
CA GLY A 347 -24.13 13.65 -23.27
C GLY A 347 -25.38 12.87 -23.73
N GLN A 348 -26.39 13.58 -24.21
CA GLN A 348 -27.59 13.02 -24.82
C GLN A 348 -28.01 13.88 -26.01
N GLY A 349 -28.42 13.25 -27.12
CA GLY A 349 -28.92 13.96 -28.31
C GLY A 349 -27.91 14.97 -28.90
N GLY A 350 -26.61 14.66 -28.84
CA GLY A 350 -25.54 15.57 -29.29
C GLY A 350 -25.39 16.83 -28.42
N PHE A 351 -25.90 16.82 -27.19
CA PHE A 351 -25.74 17.90 -26.21
C PHE A 351 -25.14 17.35 -24.92
N ARG A 352 -24.08 18.00 -24.44
CA ARG A 352 -23.35 17.58 -23.26
C ARG A 352 -23.14 18.75 -22.31
N LEU A 353 -23.32 18.48 -21.03
CA LEU A 353 -22.96 19.36 -19.93
C LEU A 353 -21.93 18.63 -19.06
N SER A 354 -21.17 19.39 -18.30
CA SER A 354 -20.30 18.91 -17.25
C SER A 354 -21.16 18.24 -16.18
N MET A 355 -20.68 17.11 -15.66
CA MET A 355 -21.44 16.37 -14.65
C MET A 355 -21.57 17.23 -13.40
N PHE A 356 -22.81 17.53 -13.00
CA PHE A 356 -23.15 18.40 -11.87
C PHE A 356 -22.78 19.90 -11.99
N GLY A 357 -22.27 20.35 -13.14
CA GLY A 357 -22.15 21.79 -13.43
C GLY A 357 -20.92 22.47 -12.83
N TYR A 358 -19.73 22.06 -13.24
CA TYR A 358 -18.44 22.55 -12.72
C TYR A 358 -17.43 22.98 -13.77
N ASP A 359 -17.60 22.56 -15.02
CA ASP A 359 -16.82 23.09 -16.13
C ASP A 359 -17.66 24.16 -16.83
N PHE A 360 -17.62 25.36 -16.26
CA PHE A 360 -18.49 26.45 -16.66
C PHE A 360 -18.20 26.94 -18.09
N GLU A 361 -16.95 26.84 -18.56
CA GLU A 361 -16.60 27.20 -19.93
C GLU A 361 -17.21 26.20 -20.91
N MET A 362 -16.99 24.90 -20.69
CA MET A 362 -17.60 23.86 -21.53
C MET A 362 -19.13 23.91 -21.50
N ASP A 363 -19.73 24.11 -20.32
CA ASP A 363 -21.18 24.22 -20.16
C ASP A 363 -21.73 25.41 -20.93
N HIS A 364 -21.05 26.55 -20.86
CA HIS A 364 -21.44 27.77 -21.55
C HIS A 364 -21.40 27.59 -23.06
N ASP A 365 -20.29 27.10 -23.59
CA ASP A 365 -20.10 26.89 -25.03
C ASP A 365 -21.12 25.91 -25.60
N ASN A 366 -21.34 24.77 -24.93
CA ASN A 366 -22.34 23.81 -25.37
C ASN A 366 -23.77 24.35 -25.28
N LEU A 367 -24.08 25.18 -24.29
CA LEU A 367 -25.39 25.83 -24.17
C LEU A 367 -25.62 26.85 -25.30
N ARG A 368 -24.59 27.53 -25.79
CA ARG A 368 -24.73 28.49 -26.90
C ARG A 368 -25.24 27.84 -28.18
N GLU A 369 -24.98 26.56 -28.41
CA GLU A 369 -25.53 25.82 -29.55
C GLU A 369 -27.04 25.54 -29.42
N ARG A 370 -27.61 25.77 -28.22
CA ARG A 370 -29.02 25.52 -27.89
C ARG A 370 -29.81 26.80 -27.62
N ILE A 371 -29.20 27.96 -27.90
CA ILE A 371 -29.73 29.29 -27.64
C ILE A 371 -29.81 30.07 -28.95
N ASP A 372 -30.93 30.76 -29.15
CA ASP A 372 -31.11 31.75 -30.20
C ASP A 372 -31.13 33.15 -29.56
N LEU A 373 -30.13 33.99 -29.87
CA LEU A 373 -30.02 35.34 -29.29
C LEU A 373 -30.90 36.36 -30.02
N ASP A 374 -31.25 36.10 -31.29
CA ASP A 374 -32.11 36.99 -32.08
C ASP A 374 -33.59 36.74 -31.74
N SER A 375 -33.93 35.47 -31.47
CA SER A 375 -35.24 35.02 -31.02
C SER A 375 -35.14 34.20 -29.71
N PRO A 376 -34.88 34.85 -28.55
CA PRO A 376 -34.72 34.15 -27.26
C PRO A 376 -35.80 33.11 -26.95
N GLY A 377 -37.05 33.36 -27.34
CA GLY A 377 -38.17 32.44 -27.10
C GLY A 377 -38.11 31.12 -27.87
N ASP A 378 -37.35 31.05 -28.96
CA ASP A 378 -37.22 29.85 -29.80
C ASP A 378 -36.03 28.97 -29.35
N SER A 379 -35.31 29.40 -28.31
CA SER A 379 -34.17 28.66 -27.76
C SER A 379 -34.58 27.26 -27.26
N LEU A 380 -33.88 26.23 -27.74
CA LEU A 380 -34.15 24.83 -27.38
C LEU A 380 -34.06 24.57 -25.87
N ILE A 381 -33.16 25.27 -25.17
CA ILE A 381 -33.00 25.16 -23.72
C ILE A 381 -34.23 25.64 -22.93
N LEU A 382 -35.10 26.47 -23.54
CA LEU A 382 -36.36 26.91 -22.93
C LEU A 382 -37.52 25.95 -23.23
N ASN A 383 -37.57 25.38 -24.42
CA ASN A 383 -38.74 24.69 -24.94
C ASN A 383 -38.70 23.18 -24.68
N LYS A 384 -37.56 22.51 -24.94
CA LYS A 384 -37.43 21.07 -24.76
C LYS A 384 -37.72 20.59 -23.34
N PRO A 385 -37.16 21.21 -22.27
CA PRO A 385 -37.36 20.68 -20.92
C PRO A 385 -38.77 20.96 -20.36
N THR A 386 -39.60 21.74 -21.06
CA THR A 386 -41.05 21.90 -20.76
C THR A 386 -41.93 20.87 -21.49
N SER A 387 -41.34 20.00 -22.31
CA SER A 387 -42.03 19.10 -23.24
C SER A 387 -42.92 19.81 -24.27
N ALA A 388 -42.74 21.12 -24.49
CA ALA A 388 -43.34 21.84 -25.61
C ALA A 388 -42.77 21.39 -26.97
N GLU A 389 -41.50 20.97 -26.94
CA GLU A 389 -40.85 20.19 -28.00
C GLU A 389 -40.52 18.79 -27.47
N GLU A 390 -40.40 17.82 -28.37
CA GLU A 390 -40.07 16.44 -28.01
C GLU A 390 -38.70 16.37 -27.30
N HIS A 391 -38.72 15.82 -26.09
CA HIS A 391 -37.56 15.71 -25.22
C HIS A 391 -37.55 14.34 -24.53
N GLU A 392 -36.58 13.50 -24.91
CA GLU A 392 -36.42 12.15 -24.34
C GLU A 392 -36.18 12.17 -22.82
N GLY A 393 -35.61 13.26 -22.29
CA GLY A 393 -35.40 13.45 -20.86
C GLY A 393 -36.69 13.73 -20.07
N GLY A 394 -37.85 13.83 -20.72
CA GLY A 394 -39.14 14.13 -20.11
C GLY A 394 -39.30 15.58 -19.66
N LEU A 395 -40.34 15.83 -18.86
CA LEU A 395 -40.60 17.14 -18.25
C LEU A 395 -39.55 17.41 -17.15
N ARG A 396 -38.83 18.53 -17.27
CA ARG A 396 -37.78 18.95 -16.32
C ARG A 396 -38.06 20.29 -15.67
N LEU A 397 -38.64 21.24 -16.40
CA LEU A 397 -39.04 22.54 -15.85
C LEU A 397 -40.49 22.87 -16.21
N PRO A 398 -41.26 23.51 -15.30
CA PRO A 398 -42.65 23.85 -15.55
C PRO A 398 -42.75 24.96 -16.62
N ALA A 399 -43.65 24.78 -17.59
CA ALA A 399 -43.91 25.79 -18.62
C ALA A 399 -44.44 27.09 -17.98
N GLY A 400 -43.80 28.22 -18.29
CA GLY A 400 -44.12 29.52 -17.70
C GLY A 400 -43.67 29.71 -16.25
N GLY A 401 -42.92 28.76 -15.68
CA GLY A 401 -42.34 28.87 -14.35
C GLY A 401 -41.21 29.90 -14.26
N TRP A 402 -40.84 30.25 -13.03
CA TRP A 402 -39.73 31.19 -12.76
C TRP A 402 -38.39 30.64 -13.29
N GLU A 403 -38.23 29.32 -13.33
CA GLU A 403 -37.06 28.62 -13.88
C GLU A 403 -36.90 28.93 -15.37
N GLN A 404 -38.00 28.83 -16.14
CA GLN A 404 -38.01 29.17 -17.56
C GLN A 404 -37.74 30.66 -17.77
N GLN A 405 -38.31 31.51 -16.90
CA GLN A 405 -38.09 32.96 -16.94
C GLN A 405 -36.63 33.32 -16.64
N LEU A 406 -35.99 32.64 -15.69
CA LEU A 406 -34.58 32.84 -15.37
C LEU A 406 -33.69 32.57 -16.58
N LEU A 407 -33.86 31.40 -17.21
CA LEU A 407 -33.11 31.05 -18.43
C LEU A 407 -33.38 32.05 -19.57
N ARG A 408 -34.66 32.42 -19.78
CA ARG A 408 -35.04 33.41 -20.81
C ARG A 408 -34.37 34.75 -20.57
N ARG A 409 -34.36 35.25 -19.33
CA ARG A 409 -33.72 36.53 -18.97
C ARG A 409 -32.22 36.51 -19.17
N TRP A 410 -31.56 35.40 -18.86
CA TRP A 410 -30.14 35.25 -19.14
C TRP A 410 -29.85 35.30 -20.64
N ILE A 411 -30.68 34.64 -21.47
CA ILE A 411 -30.57 34.67 -22.93
C ILE A 411 -30.83 36.08 -23.48
N GLU A 412 -31.90 36.75 -23.05
CA GLU A 412 -32.21 38.15 -23.41
C GLU A 412 -31.08 39.12 -23.01
N GLY A 413 -30.34 38.80 -21.93
CA GLY A 413 -29.15 39.52 -21.48
C GLY A 413 -27.87 39.23 -22.27
N GLY A 414 -27.97 38.44 -23.35
CA GLY A 414 -26.87 38.06 -24.23
C GLY A 414 -26.20 36.74 -23.87
N ALA A 415 -26.80 35.93 -22.98
CA ALA A 415 -26.27 34.64 -22.52
C ALA A 415 -24.78 34.70 -22.14
N LYS A 416 -24.39 35.66 -21.29
CA LYS A 416 -22.97 35.86 -20.92
C LYS A 416 -22.46 34.68 -20.08
N GLY A 417 -21.22 34.25 -20.33
CA GLY A 417 -20.50 33.28 -19.50
C GLY A 417 -19.84 33.95 -18.29
N ILE A 418 -18.85 33.29 -17.69
CA ILE A 418 -18.10 33.81 -16.54
C ILE A 418 -17.07 34.86 -16.99
N GLY A 419 -17.02 36.01 -16.32
CA GLY A 419 -15.98 37.03 -16.53
C GLY A 419 -14.72 36.75 -15.71
N GLY A 420 -13.54 37.15 -16.21
CA GLY A 420 -12.25 36.89 -15.54
C GLY A 420 -12.11 37.47 -14.12
N ASP A 421 -12.85 38.51 -13.79
CA ASP A 421 -12.88 39.16 -12.46
C ASP A 421 -14.12 38.75 -11.61
N ALA A 422 -14.83 37.68 -11.99
CA ALA A 422 -16.02 37.26 -11.25
C ALA A 422 -15.68 36.83 -9.80
N PRO A 423 -16.49 37.22 -8.80
CA PRO A 423 -16.33 36.73 -7.44
C PRO A 423 -16.36 35.21 -7.40
N LYS A 424 -15.38 34.60 -6.72
CA LYS A 424 -15.33 33.16 -6.47
C LYS A 424 -16.25 32.76 -5.32
N PHE A 425 -16.90 31.61 -5.45
CA PHE A 425 -17.69 30.99 -4.39
C PHE A 425 -16.77 30.62 -3.21
N GLU A 426 -17.18 30.95 -1.98
CA GLU A 426 -16.39 30.63 -0.77
C GLU A 426 -17.00 29.49 0.05
N ARG A 427 -18.30 29.58 0.40
CA ARG A 427 -18.97 28.60 1.27
C ARG A 427 -20.49 28.72 1.24
N LEU A 428 -21.16 27.67 1.72
CA LEU A 428 -22.59 27.68 2.07
C LEU A 428 -22.77 27.94 3.57
N MET A 429 -23.87 28.62 3.89
CA MET A 429 -24.47 28.61 5.22
C MET A 429 -25.88 28.06 5.08
N VAL A 430 -26.22 27.07 5.90
CA VAL A 430 -27.57 26.50 5.93
C VAL A 430 -28.14 26.71 7.33
N THR A 431 -29.39 27.17 7.40
CA THR A 431 -30.11 27.38 8.67
C THR A 431 -31.50 26.73 8.58
N PRO A 432 -31.95 25.99 9.61
CA PRO A 432 -31.17 25.57 10.77
C PRO A 432 -30.07 24.55 10.40
N THR A 433 -29.04 24.43 11.25
CA THR A 433 -27.96 23.43 11.07
C THR A 433 -28.32 22.06 11.64
N GLU A 434 -29.38 22.01 12.46
CA GLU A 434 -29.94 20.82 13.09
C GLU A 434 -31.46 20.98 13.20
N ILE A 435 -32.20 19.91 12.96
CA ILE A 435 -33.66 19.84 13.07
C ILE A 435 -34.02 18.69 14.00
N VAL A 436 -34.87 18.97 14.99
CA VAL A 436 -35.43 17.97 15.89
C VAL A 436 -36.95 17.95 15.72
N PHE A 437 -37.48 16.82 15.24
CA PHE A 437 -38.92 16.61 15.12
C PHE A 437 -39.46 15.83 16.31
N ALA A 438 -40.58 16.30 16.87
CA ALA A 438 -41.32 15.54 17.89
C ALA A 438 -42.16 14.45 17.21
N ASP A 439 -42.89 14.81 16.16
CA ASP A 439 -43.87 13.96 15.50
C ASP A 439 -43.58 13.73 14.01
N ALA A 440 -44.09 12.60 13.51
CA ALA A 440 -44.00 12.30 12.08
C ALA A 440 -44.93 13.24 11.29
N GLY A 441 -44.44 13.77 10.17
CA GLY A 441 -45.15 14.72 9.32
C GLY A 441 -44.92 16.19 9.68
N GLU A 442 -44.19 16.49 10.76
CA GLU A 442 -43.71 17.85 11.01
C GLU A 442 -42.74 18.28 9.91
N THR A 443 -42.73 19.58 9.63
CA THR A 443 -41.94 20.15 8.54
C THR A 443 -41.15 21.35 9.00
N GLU A 444 -39.91 21.48 8.53
CA GLU A 444 -39.04 22.64 8.74
C GLU A 444 -38.43 23.12 7.42
N GLN A 445 -38.23 24.43 7.29
CA GLN A 445 -37.68 25.04 6.08
C GLN A 445 -36.18 25.27 6.24
N LEU A 446 -35.38 24.72 5.33
CA LEU A 446 -33.97 25.07 5.20
C LEU A 446 -33.82 26.38 4.42
N GLN A 447 -32.98 27.27 4.91
CA GLN A 447 -32.51 28.43 4.19
C GLN A 447 -31.03 28.25 3.85
N VAL A 448 -30.67 28.45 2.59
CA VAL A 448 -29.30 28.28 2.08
C VAL A 448 -28.79 29.62 1.57
N GLU A 449 -27.71 30.12 2.17
CA GLU A 449 -27.02 31.34 1.77
C GLU A 449 -25.65 31.01 1.16
N ALA A 450 -25.40 31.48 -0.06
CA ALA A 450 -24.09 31.42 -0.70
C ALA A 450 -23.27 32.67 -0.35
N VAL A 451 -22.04 32.46 0.08
CA VAL A 451 -21.07 33.53 0.38
C VAL A 451 -20.00 33.57 -0.71
N TRP A 452 -19.76 34.76 -1.25
CA TRP A 452 -18.79 35.01 -2.32
C TRP A 452 -17.60 35.84 -1.83
N SER A 453 -16.47 35.73 -2.52
CA SER A 453 -15.20 36.38 -2.15
C SER A 453 -15.17 37.91 -2.21
N ASP A 454 -16.18 38.53 -2.83
CA ASP A 454 -16.42 39.97 -2.77
C ASP A 454 -17.24 40.39 -1.52
N GLY A 455 -17.58 39.42 -0.66
CA GLY A 455 -18.44 39.59 0.51
C GLY A 455 -19.94 39.56 0.19
N THR A 456 -20.34 39.37 -1.08
CA THR A 456 -21.74 39.24 -1.47
C THR A 456 -22.35 37.98 -0.86
N ARG A 457 -23.59 38.11 -0.40
CA ARG A 457 -24.40 37.05 0.19
C ARG A 457 -25.70 36.94 -0.55
N GLU A 458 -26.13 35.74 -0.89
CA GLU A 458 -27.38 35.51 -1.60
C GLU A 458 -28.12 34.29 -1.06
N ASP A 459 -29.44 34.41 -0.89
CA ASP A 459 -30.31 33.27 -0.64
C ASP A 459 -30.46 32.43 -1.92
N VAL A 460 -29.82 31.27 -1.91
CA VAL A 460 -29.78 30.33 -3.03
C VAL A 460 -30.62 29.08 -2.76
N THR A 461 -31.54 29.14 -1.78
CA THR A 461 -32.40 27.99 -1.41
C THR A 461 -33.13 27.43 -2.63
N ALA A 462 -33.72 28.30 -3.45
CA ALA A 462 -34.46 27.91 -4.65
C ALA A 462 -33.58 27.33 -5.78
N LEU A 463 -32.25 27.47 -5.70
CA LEU A 463 -31.28 26.94 -6.66
C LEU A 463 -30.52 25.73 -6.12
N THR A 464 -30.66 25.45 -4.83
CA THR A 464 -29.95 24.36 -4.15
C THR A 464 -30.57 23.02 -4.54
N ARG A 465 -29.72 22.01 -4.73
CA ARG A 465 -30.14 20.61 -4.80
C ARG A 465 -30.06 20.01 -3.40
N PHE A 466 -31.14 19.41 -2.94
CA PHE A 466 -31.19 18.70 -1.66
C PHE A 466 -31.22 17.19 -1.86
N GLN A 467 -30.63 16.45 -0.93
CA GLN A 467 -30.68 15.00 -0.86
C GLN A 467 -30.78 14.59 0.62
N THR A 468 -31.47 13.48 0.92
CA THR A 468 -31.43 12.86 2.25
C THR A 468 -30.53 11.63 2.23
N ASN A 469 -29.81 11.40 3.32
CA ASN A 469 -29.01 10.19 3.51
C ASN A 469 -29.87 8.99 3.93
N ASP A 470 -31.07 9.23 4.47
CA ASP A 470 -32.03 8.18 4.84
C ASP A 470 -33.48 8.70 4.77
N GLU A 471 -34.17 8.34 3.69
CA GLU A 471 -35.58 8.69 3.44
C GLU A 471 -36.55 8.06 4.46
N VAL A 472 -36.12 7.01 5.19
CA VAL A 472 -36.94 6.39 6.25
C VAL A 472 -37.05 7.34 7.45
N VAL A 473 -36.03 8.15 7.74
CA VAL A 473 -36.03 9.10 8.87
C VAL A 473 -36.59 10.45 8.44
N ALA A 474 -36.10 11.03 7.33
CA ALA A 474 -36.55 12.34 6.85
C ALA A 474 -36.43 12.47 5.34
N ASP A 475 -37.36 13.22 4.76
CA ASP A 475 -37.43 13.53 3.33
C ASP A 475 -37.31 15.05 3.12
N VAL A 476 -36.89 15.49 1.94
CA VAL A 476 -36.68 16.92 1.62
C VAL A 476 -37.26 17.27 0.26
N SER A 477 -38.10 18.30 0.22
CA SER A 477 -38.65 18.81 -1.03
C SER A 477 -37.58 19.58 -1.83
N PRO A 478 -37.77 19.76 -3.15
CA PRO A 478 -36.90 20.63 -3.93
C PRO A 478 -36.78 22.03 -3.31
N ASP A 479 -37.83 22.59 -2.73
CA ASP A 479 -37.79 23.93 -2.11
C ASP A 479 -37.09 23.98 -0.75
N GLY A 480 -36.50 22.88 -0.28
CA GLY A 480 -35.78 22.81 0.99
C GLY A 480 -36.68 22.60 2.20
N VAL A 481 -37.92 22.15 2.00
CA VAL A 481 -38.82 21.78 3.12
C VAL A 481 -38.50 20.36 3.53
N VAL A 482 -37.95 20.20 4.73
CA VAL A 482 -37.65 18.90 5.35
C VAL A 482 -38.90 18.41 6.06
N THR A 483 -39.24 17.13 5.89
CA THR A 483 -40.38 16.49 6.55
C THR A 483 -39.89 15.30 7.38
N GLY A 484 -40.22 15.28 8.67
CA GLY A 484 -39.95 14.15 9.55
C GLY A 484 -40.80 12.92 9.19
N ARG A 485 -40.18 11.74 9.10
CA ARG A 485 -40.84 10.46 8.77
C ARG A 485 -40.73 9.47 9.93
N GLY A 486 -39.61 8.77 10.00
CA GLY A 486 -39.31 7.71 10.96
C GLY A 486 -38.69 8.24 12.26
N LYS A 487 -38.24 7.31 13.11
CA LYS A 487 -37.47 7.59 14.32
C LYS A 487 -35.99 7.30 14.04
N GLY A 488 -35.09 8.00 14.71
CA GLY A 488 -33.64 7.92 14.50
C GLY A 488 -33.06 9.24 14.02
N ASP A 489 -31.87 9.19 13.42
CA ASP A 489 -31.21 10.34 12.84
C ASP A 489 -30.70 10.12 11.41
N THR A 490 -30.63 11.21 10.67
CA THR A 490 -30.10 11.28 9.31
C THR A 490 -29.54 12.67 9.02
N TYR A 491 -29.10 12.89 7.79
CA TYR A 491 -28.64 14.18 7.29
C TYR A 491 -29.35 14.57 5.99
N ILE A 492 -29.69 15.84 5.88
CA ILE A 492 -30.10 16.49 4.63
C ILE A 492 -28.90 17.24 4.06
N VAL A 493 -28.47 16.83 2.88
CA VAL A 493 -27.30 17.38 2.19
C VAL A 493 -27.75 18.42 1.16
N ALA A 494 -27.23 19.63 1.30
CA ALA A 494 -27.42 20.75 0.39
C ALA A 494 -26.21 20.88 -0.55
N PHE A 495 -26.47 20.96 -1.85
CA PHE A 495 -25.45 21.16 -2.90
C PHE A 495 -25.72 22.44 -3.68
N TYR A 496 -24.73 23.33 -3.73
CA TYR A 496 -24.75 24.53 -4.56
C TYR A 496 -23.32 24.94 -4.91
N ASP A 497 -23.04 25.12 -6.22
CA ASP A 497 -21.67 25.29 -6.73
C ASP A 497 -20.75 24.24 -6.09
N ASN A 498 -19.50 24.55 -5.71
CA ASN A 498 -18.61 23.63 -5.03
C ASN A 498 -19.00 23.34 -3.57
N GLY A 499 -19.98 24.06 -3.02
CA GLY A 499 -20.40 23.95 -1.64
C GLY A 499 -21.27 22.72 -1.36
N ILE A 500 -20.93 22.04 -0.26
CA ILE A 500 -21.72 20.94 0.30
C ILE A 500 -21.89 21.20 1.79
N PHE A 501 -23.12 21.09 2.28
CA PHE A 501 -23.43 21.24 3.69
C PHE A 501 -24.45 20.20 4.12
N SER A 502 -24.22 19.54 5.25
CA SER A 502 -25.09 18.52 5.80
C SER A 502 -25.80 19.04 7.05
N THR A 503 -27.12 19.12 7.01
CA THR A 503 -27.98 19.49 8.15
C THR A 503 -28.42 18.23 8.87
N GLN A 504 -28.18 18.14 10.17
CA GLN A 504 -28.61 16.98 10.96
C GLN A 504 -30.12 17.02 11.17
N VAL A 505 -30.78 15.87 11.01
CA VAL A 505 -32.20 15.71 11.32
C VAL A 505 -32.36 14.55 12.26
N LEU A 506 -33.03 14.78 13.38
CA LEU A 506 -33.30 13.75 14.38
C LEU A 506 -34.78 13.70 14.75
N ARG A 507 -35.25 12.50 15.02
CA ARG A 507 -36.53 12.26 15.66
C ARG A 507 -36.34 11.22 16.78
N PRO A 508 -36.58 11.56 18.05
CA PRO A 508 -36.32 10.64 19.16
C PRO A 508 -37.03 9.29 19.00
N VAL A 509 -36.34 8.22 19.37
CA VAL A 509 -36.84 6.85 19.35
C VAL A 509 -37.86 6.63 20.47
N THR A 510 -37.61 7.24 21.63
CA THR A 510 -38.53 7.26 22.77
C THR A 510 -38.66 8.66 23.34
N ASN A 511 -39.58 8.85 24.29
CA ASN A 511 -39.74 10.14 24.97
C ASN A 511 -38.72 10.36 26.09
N LEU A 512 -37.88 9.35 26.40
CA LEU A 512 -36.83 9.44 27.41
C LEU A 512 -35.74 10.37 26.89
N THR A 513 -35.93 11.69 26.99
CA THR A 513 -35.02 12.71 26.47
C THR A 513 -34.94 13.84 27.48
N GLY A 514 -33.87 14.66 27.42
CA GLY A 514 -33.68 15.76 28.37
C GLY A 514 -33.73 15.26 29.82
N ASP A 515 -34.58 15.88 30.65
CA ASP A 515 -34.75 15.52 32.07
C ASP A 515 -35.40 14.13 32.29
N GLU A 516 -36.03 13.53 31.27
CA GLU A 516 -36.62 12.18 31.34
C GLU A 516 -35.62 11.08 30.97
N PHE A 517 -34.44 11.41 30.45
CA PHE A 517 -33.41 10.42 30.15
C PHE A 517 -32.81 9.87 31.46
N PRO A 518 -32.64 8.54 31.60
CA PRO A 518 -32.09 7.96 32.83
C PRO A 518 -30.66 8.44 33.09
N ASP A 519 -30.28 8.51 34.37
CA ASP A 519 -28.90 8.80 34.76
C ASP A 519 -27.99 7.61 34.41
N VAL A 520 -27.34 7.70 33.26
CA VAL A 520 -26.40 6.71 32.74
C VAL A 520 -24.99 7.14 33.10
N ALA A 521 -24.28 6.29 33.83
CA ALA A 521 -22.89 6.55 34.18
C ALA A 521 -22.02 6.73 32.92
N ALA A 522 -21.30 7.86 32.85
CA ALA A 522 -20.35 8.19 31.79
C ALA A 522 -18.95 8.42 32.39
N PRO A 523 -18.22 7.34 32.78
CA PRO A 523 -16.95 7.47 33.51
C PRO A 523 -15.79 7.98 32.64
N THR A 524 -15.91 7.88 31.31
CA THR A 524 -14.91 8.40 30.35
C THR A 524 -15.52 9.47 29.44
N GLU A 525 -14.66 10.25 28.78
CA GLU A 525 -15.09 11.25 27.80
C GLU A 525 -15.76 10.62 26.56
N ILE A 526 -15.34 9.41 26.15
CA ILE A 526 -16.06 8.63 25.12
C ILE A 526 -17.50 8.39 25.56
N ASP A 527 -17.68 7.93 26.79
CA ASP A 527 -19.01 7.64 27.33
C ASP A 527 -19.87 8.90 27.39
N ARG A 528 -19.28 10.04 27.77
CA ARG A 528 -19.96 11.33 27.80
C ARG A 528 -20.48 11.73 26.42
N HIS A 529 -19.64 11.63 25.39
CA HIS A 529 -20.06 11.97 24.02
C HIS A 529 -21.12 11.02 23.47
N VAL A 530 -21.00 9.71 23.74
CA VAL A 530 -21.96 8.70 23.29
C VAL A 530 -23.29 8.85 24.03
N VAL A 531 -23.27 8.96 25.36
CA VAL A 531 -24.48 9.13 26.19
C VAL A 531 -25.22 10.42 25.82
N ASN A 532 -24.53 11.53 25.55
CA ASN A 532 -25.17 12.76 25.10
C ASN A 532 -25.96 12.55 23.80
N LYS A 533 -25.34 11.91 22.80
CA LYS A 533 -25.99 11.61 21.52
C LYS A 533 -27.17 10.65 21.69
N LEU A 534 -27.02 9.64 22.54
CA LEU A 534 -28.09 8.70 22.87
C LEU A 534 -29.26 9.37 23.61
N ALA A 535 -28.98 10.36 24.47
CA ALA A 535 -29.99 11.13 25.18
C ALA A 535 -30.81 12.04 24.26
N GLU A 536 -30.18 12.64 23.23
CA GLU A 536 -30.90 13.39 22.17
C GLU A 536 -31.85 12.49 21.38
N LEU A 537 -31.43 11.24 21.13
CA LEU A 537 -32.24 10.24 20.42
C LEU A 537 -33.25 9.52 21.32
N GLY A 538 -33.19 9.70 22.63
CA GLY A 538 -33.96 8.93 23.60
C GLY A 538 -33.73 7.42 23.50
N ILE A 539 -32.48 7.02 23.30
CA ILE A 539 -32.04 5.63 23.24
C ILE A 539 -31.27 5.33 24.52
N VAL A 540 -31.80 4.47 25.39
CA VAL A 540 -31.07 4.03 26.58
C VAL A 540 -30.03 2.98 26.17
N PRO A 541 -28.75 3.14 26.50
CA PRO A 541 -27.74 2.12 26.18
C PRO A 541 -28.03 0.81 26.91
N SER A 542 -27.53 -0.29 26.38
CA SER A 542 -27.63 -1.60 27.04
C SER A 542 -26.89 -1.60 28.39
N GLU A 543 -27.15 -2.66 29.16
CA GLU A 543 -26.36 -2.96 30.35
C GLU A 543 -24.91 -3.30 29.99
N LEU A 544 -24.02 -3.26 30.98
CA LEU A 544 -22.65 -3.75 30.81
C LEU A 544 -22.65 -5.25 30.45
N SER A 545 -21.69 -5.63 29.61
CA SER A 545 -21.42 -7.03 29.30
C SER A 545 -20.98 -7.79 30.56
N GLN A 546 -21.25 -9.10 30.57
CA GLN A 546 -20.68 -10.00 31.58
C GLN A 546 -19.16 -10.14 31.37
N ASP A 547 -18.45 -10.63 32.38
CA ASP A 547 -16.99 -10.75 32.31
C ASP A 547 -16.52 -11.75 31.26
N GLU A 548 -17.26 -12.83 31.00
CA GLU A 548 -17.00 -13.76 29.90
C GLU A 548 -17.07 -13.06 28.54
N GLU A 549 -18.13 -12.27 28.33
CA GLU A 549 -18.40 -11.52 27.10
C GLU A 549 -17.33 -10.44 26.89
N PHE A 550 -17.00 -9.68 27.94
CA PHE A 550 -15.90 -8.71 27.90
C PHE A 550 -14.57 -9.38 27.53
N LEU A 551 -14.20 -10.46 28.23
CA LEU A 551 -12.90 -11.11 28.04
C LEU A 551 -12.76 -11.70 26.64
N ARG A 552 -13.82 -12.32 26.12
CA ARG A 552 -13.85 -12.82 24.74
C ARG A 552 -13.61 -11.68 23.75
N ARG A 553 -14.41 -10.62 23.87
CA ARG A 553 -14.39 -9.50 22.93
C ARG A 553 -13.06 -8.78 22.89
N VAL A 554 -12.54 -8.42 24.07
CA VAL A 554 -11.28 -7.68 24.18
C VAL A 554 -10.08 -8.51 23.70
N SER A 555 -10.08 -9.83 23.94
CA SER A 555 -9.01 -10.72 23.46
C SER A 555 -9.04 -10.88 21.93
N LEU A 556 -10.22 -11.07 21.35
CA LEU A 556 -10.38 -11.18 19.90
C LEU A 556 -10.01 -9.87 19.19
N ASP A 557 -10.41 -8.73 19.74
CA ASP A 557 -10.20 -7.43 19.09
C ASP A 557 -8.77 -6.94 19.19
N MET A 558 -8.16 -7.07 20.37
CA MET A 558 -6.83 -6.52 20.63
C MET A 558 -5.72 -7.45 20.13
N ILE A 559 -5.92 -8.77 20.22
CA ILE A 559 -4.87 -9.75 19.94
C ILE A 559 -5.28 -10.88 18.99
N GLY A 560 -6.48 -10.83 18.41
CA GLY A 560 -6.94 -11.83 17.43
C GLY A 560 -6.96 -13.26 17.96
N THR A 561 -7.24 -13.45 19.26
CA THR A 561 -7.08 -14.75 19.94
C THR A 561 -8.18 -15.00 20.95
N LEU A 562 -8.68 -16.23 21.04
CA LEU A 562 -9.55 -16.65 22.14
C LEU A 562 -8.73 -16.85 23.42
N PRO A 563 -9.21 -16.39 24.59
CA PRO A 563 -8.56 -16.70 25.85
C PRO A 563 -8.64 -18.21 26.13
N THR A 564 -7.63 -18.75 26.78
CA THR A 564 -7.58 -20.17 27.16
C THR A 564 -8.54 -20.47 28.33
N PRO A 565 -8.98 -21.73 28.51
CA PRO A 565 -9.84 -22.09 29.65
C PRO A 565 -9.28 -21.72 31.03
N ASP A 566 -7.96 -21.79 31.22
CA ASP A 566 -7.30 -21.39 32.47
C ASP A 566 -7.41 -19.86 32.67
N GLU A 567 -7.11 -19.06 31.66
CA GLU A 567 -7.21 -17.59 31.72
C GLU A 567 -8.65 -17.13 31.98
N ILE A 568 -9.64 -17.79 31.39
CA ILE A 568 -11.06 -17.47 31.62
C ILE A 568 -11.40 -17.70 33.09
N ARG A 569 -11.04 -18.87 33.65
CA ARG A 569 -11.31 -19.18 35.06
C ARG A 569 -10.63 -18.22 36.01
N GLU A 570 -9.36 -17.88 35.75
CA GLU A 570 -8.60 -16.93 36.56
C GLU A 570 -9.25 -15.53 36.53
N PHE A 571 -9.67 -15.06 35.35
CA PHE A 571 -10.33 -13.77 35.19
C PHE A 571 -11.71 -13.70 35.86
N LEU A 572 -12.48 -14.79 35.80
CA LEU A 572 -13.78 -14.89 36.47
C LEU A 572 -13.63 -15.01 38.00
N ALA A 573 -12.55 -15.61 38.49
CA ALA A 573 -12.25 -15.71 39.92
C ALA A 573 -11.72 -14.38 40.51
N ASP A 574 -11.11 -13.52 39.69
CA ASP A 574 -10.68 -12.19 40.12
C ASP A 574 -11.91 -11.29 40.40
N THR A 575 -11.98 -10.75 41.61
CA THR A 575 -13.05 -9.86 42.07
C THR A 575 -12.60 -8.40 42.18
N SER A 576 -11.38 -8.10 41.75
CA SER A 576 -10.82 -6.75 41.79
C SER A 576 -11.62 -5.81 40.86
N PRO A 577 -11.94 -4.58 41.30
CA PRO A 577 -12.74 -3.65 40.50
C PRO A 577 -12.02 -3.16 39.22
N ASP A 578 -10.70 -3.26 39.18
CA ASP A 578 -9.84 -2.84 38.06
C ASP A 578 -9.40 -3.99 37.15
N LYS A 579 -9.92 -5.22 37.35
CA LYS A 579 -9.47 -6.41 36.60
C LYS A 579 -9.59 -6.26 35.08
N ARG A 580 -10.63 -5.57 34.59
CA ARG A 580 -10.85 -5.31 33.16
C ARG A 580 -9.75 -4.41 32.59
N SER A 581 -9.44 -3.30 33.27
CA SER A 581 -8.37 -2.38 32.88
C SER A 581 -6.99 -3.04 32.95
N ARG A 582 -6.70 -3.84 33.99
CA ARG A 582 -5.45 -4.62 34.04
C ARG A 582 -5.33 -5.61 32.88
N LYS A 583 -6.41 -6.33 32.55
CA LYS A 583 -6.42 -7.24 31.41
C LYS A 583 -6.18 -6.51 30.08
N ILE A 584 -6.71 -5.30 29.92
CA ILE A 584 -6.43 -4.45 28.74
C ILE A 584 -4.93 -4.12 28.66
N ASP A 585 -4.31 -3.71 29.76
CA ASP A 585 -2.87 -3.41 29.77
C ASP A 585 -2.02 -4.66 29.50
N ASP A 586 -2.38 -5.82 30.06
CA ASP A 586 -1.73 -7.10 29.78
C ASP A 586 -1.79 -7.44 28.28
N LEU A 587 -2.95 -7.21 27.63
CA LEU A 587 -3.14 -7.49 26.22
C LEU A 587 -2.35 -6.56 25.31
N LEU A 588 -2.16 -5.28 25.68
CA LEU A 588 -1.33 -4.33 24.90
C LEU A 588 0.15 -4.71 24.88
N GLU A 589 0.62 -5.41 25.91
CA GLU A 589 2.00 -5.92 25.99
C GLU A 589 2.14 -7.35 25.43
N HIS A 590 1.03 -7.99 25.05
CA HIS A 590 1.04 -9.36 24.55
C HIS A 590 1.66 -9.46 23.14
N PRO A 591 2.51 -10.46 22.83
CA PRO A 591 3.12 -10.61 21.50
C PRO A 591 2.12 -10.72 20.34
N ALA A 592 0.92 -11.26 20.63
CA ALA A 592 -0.16 -11.35 19.64
C ALA A 592 -0.77 -9.98 19.30
N TYR A 593 -0.72 -8.96 20.17
CA TYR A 593 -1.08 -7.58 19.82
C TYR A 593 -0.22 -7.09 18.68
N VAL A 594 1.11 -7.21 18.82
CA VAL A 594 2.08 -6.80 17.80
C VAL A 594 1.78 -7.51 16.49
N THR A 595 1.60 -8.83 16.53
CA THR A 595 1.35 -9.65 15.34
C THR A 595 0.05 -9.27 14.64
N TRP A 596 -1.03 -9.08 15.40
CA TRP A 596 -2.35 -8.76 14.87
C TRP A 596 -2.38 -7.38 14.22
N TRP A 597 -1.88 -6.35 14.91
CA TRP A 597 -1.85 -4.99 14.38
C TRP A 597 -0.84 -4.81 13.25
N THR A 598 0.26 -5.59 13.24
CA THR A 598 1.12 -5.68 12.05
C THR A 598 0.35 -6.18 10.83
N THR A 599 -0.46 -7.23 11.00
CA THR A 599 -1.27 -7.76 9.89
C THR A 599 -2.30 -6.73 9.40
N ARG A 600 -2.97 -6.01 10.31
CA ARG A 600 -3.90 -4.93 9.97
C ARG A 600 -3.21 -3.77 9.23
N LEU A 601 -2.05 -3.33 9.70
CA LEU A 601 -1.29 -2.27 9.03
C LEU A 601 -0.74 -2.74 7.67
N CYS A 602 -0.30 -4.00 7.54
CA CYS A 602 0.07 -4.57 6.24
C CYS A 602 -1.10 -4.61 5.26
N ASP A 603 -2.34 -4.83 5.74
CA ASP A 603 -3.54 -4.75 4.90
C ASP A 603 -3.75 -3.31 4.43
N LEU A 604 -3.71 -2.34 5.36
CA LEU A 604 -3.88 -0.92 5.07
C LEU A 604 -2.81 -0.38 4.10
N THR A 605 -1.56 -0.80 4.23
CA THR A 605 -0.45 -0.29 3.40
C THR A 605 -0.20 -1.13 2.14
N GLY A 606 -0.77 -2.33 2.05
CA GLY A 606 -0.72 -3.17 0.84
C GLY A 606 0.53 -4.04 0.72
N SER A 607 1.07 -4.57 1.83
CA SER A 607 2.24 -5.47 1.80
C SER A 607 1.91 -6.81 1.11
N ASN A 608 2.31 -6.97 -0.15
CA ASN A 608 2.00 -8.16 -0.94
C ASN A 608 3.06 -8.44 -2.02
N ALA A 609 3.77 -9.58 -1.92
CA ALA A 609 4.76 -10.00 -2.90
C ALA A 609 4.21 -10.26 -4.32
N GLY A 610 2.92 -10.57 -4.46
CA GLY A 610 2.24 -10.73 -5.74
C GLY A 610 2.13 -9.45 -6.56
N TYR A 611 2.17 -8.28 -5.90
CA TYR A 611 2.13 -6.96 -6.53
C TYR A 611 3.48 -6.24 -6.49
N LEU A 612 4.55 -6.88 -6.01
CA LEU A 612 5.91 -6.31 -6.05
C LEU A 612 6.60 -6.60 -7.38
N GLY A 613 5.91 -6.31 -8.50
CA GLY A 613 6.39 -6.57 -9.85
C GLY A 613 7.60 -5.72 -10.27
N ALA A 614 7.85 -4.60 -9.59
CA ALA A 614 9.02 -3.74 -9.81
C ALA A 614 10.32 -4.31 -9.19
N THR A 615 10.33 -5.53 -8.68
CA THR A 615 11.54 -6.18 -8.15
C THR A 615 11.55 -7.68 -8.43
N GLU A 616 12.72 -8.24 -8.75
CA GLU A 616 12.89 -9.69 -8.86
C GLU A 616 13.01 -10.36 -7.47
N MET A 617 12.96 -9.56 -6.39
CA MET A 617 13.11 -9.95 -4.97
C MET A 617 11.82 -9.78 -4.16
N ALA A 618 10.66 -9.88 -4.83
CA ALA A 618 9.34 -9.64 -4.25
C ALA A 618 9.10 -10.34 -2.89
N GLN A 619 9.59 -11.57 -2.74
CA GLN A 619 9.43 -12.36 -1.51
C GLN A 619 10.21 -11.78 -0.32
N PRO A 620 11.56 -11.64 -0.38
CA PRO A 620 12.32 -10.91 0.64
C PRO A 620 11.78 -9.51 0.93
N VAL A 621 11.42 -8.75 -0.11
CA VAL A 621 10.95 -7.37 0.03
C VAL A 621 9.63 -7.29 0.81
N ALA A 622 8.67 -8.18 0.55
CA ALA A 622 7.44 -8.25 1.33
C ALA A 622 7.69 -8.67 2.80
N ALA A 623 8.64 -9.59 3.04
CA ALA A 623 9.03 -9.99 4.38
C ALA A 623 9.70 -8.85 5.16
N GLN A 624 10.60 -8.10 4.51
CA GLN A 624 11.22 -6.89 5.05
C GLN A 624 10.18 -5.83 5.39
N TRP A 625 9.19 -5.61 4.51
CA TRP A 625 8.09 -4.68 4.77
C TRP A 625 7.30 -5.06 6.01
N ARG A 626 6.90 -6.34 6.14
CA ARG A 626 6.24 -6.81 7.36
C ARG A 626 7.12 -6.61 8.59
N ALA A 627 8.38 -7.05 8.55
CA ALA A 627 9.28 -6.99 9.70
C ALA A 627 9.47 -5.54 10.19
N TRP A 628 9.56 -4.59 9.27
CA TRP A 628 9.63 -3.16 9.59
C TRP A 628 8.36 -2.68 10.30
N ILE A 629 7.16 -2.98 9.77
CA ILE A 629 5.90 -2.63 10.44
C ILE A 629 5.83 -3.30 11.82
N GLU A 630 6.20 -4.58 11.91
CA GLU A 630 6.16 -5.35 13.15
C GLU A 630 7.02 -4.72 14.25
N ARG A 631 8.22 -4.27 13.89
CA ARG A 631 9.08 -3.56 14.82
C ARG A 631 8.47 -2.25 15.27
N ARG A 632 7.89 -1.45 14.37
CA ARG A 632 7.27 -0.16 14.72
C ARG A 632 6.04 -0.31 15.62
N VAL A 633 5.22 -1.35 15.40
CA VAL A 633 4.11 -1.69 16.30
C VAL A 633 4.64 -2.14 17.67
N ARG A 634 5.69 -2.97 17.71
CA ARG A 634 6.30 -3.43 18.96
C ARG A 634 6.88 -2.29 19.80
N GLU A 635 7.57 -1.37 19.14
CA GLU A 635 8.19 -0.19 19.75
C GLU A 635 7.18 0.95 19.99
N ASN A 636 5.92 0.78 19.57
CA ASN A 636 4.84 1.77 19.65
C ASN A 636 5.25 3.13 19.02
N VAL A 637 5.88 3.08 17.85
CA VAL A 637 6.20 4.28 17.08
C VAL A 637 4.90 4.94 16.62
N GLY A 638 4.83 6.27 16.74
CA GLY A 638 3.68 7.07 16.34
C GLY A 638 3.30 6.85 14.88
N TRP A 639 2.00 6.85 14.59
CA TRP A 639 1.49 6.66 13.23
C TRP A 639 1.98 7.73 12.24
N ASP A 640 2.25 8.94 12.71
CA ASP A 640 2.90 10.02 11.95
C ASP A 640 4.29 9.64 11.44
N GLU A 641 5.15 9.08 12.30
CA GLU A 641 6.50 8.66 11.92
C GLU A 641 6.48 7.37 11.07
N ILE A 642 5.53 6.46 11.30
CA ILE A 642 5.30 5.31 10.41
C ILE A 642 4.88 5.81 9.01
N ALA A 643 3.90 6.71 8.93
CA ALA A 643 3.41 7.25 7.67
C ALA A 643 4.51 8.03 6.94
N LYS A 644 5.27 8.88 7.65
CA LYS A 644 6.43 9.60 7.11
C LYS A 644 7.48 8.66 6.55
N GLY A 645 7.79 7.58 7.28
CA GLY A 645 8.75 6.58 6.84
C GLY A 645 8.31 5.81 5.59
N ILE A 646 7.01 5.73 5.31
CA ILE A 646 6.47 5.18 4.06
C ILE A 646 6.45 6.24 2.96
N LEU A 647 5.89 7.41 3.27
CA LEU A 647 5.57 8.46 2.31
C LEU A 647 6.82 9.12 1.74
N LEU A 648 7.81 9.45 2.58
CA LEU A 648 9.05 10.09 2.15
C LEU A 648 10.15 9.08 1.82
N ALA A 649 9.83 7.79 1.81
CA ALA A 649 10.82 6.75 1.56
C ALA A 649 11.54 6.92 0.22
N ARG A 650 12.85 6.71 0.26
CA ARG A 650 13.77 6.57 -0.87
C ARG A 650 14.64 5.34 -0.59
N SER A 651 15.14 4.69 -1.64
CA SER A 651 16.00 3.52 -1.49
C SER A 651 17.41 3.88 -1.02
N ARG A 652 17.95 4.99 -1.53
CA ARG A 652 19.26 5.52 -1.16
C ARG A 652 19.12 6.80 -0.33
N PRO A 653 19.93 7.00 0.71
CA PRO A 653 20.14 8.33 1.26
C PRO A 653 20.84 9.23 0.21
N PRO A 654 20.65 10.56 0.29
CA PRO A 654 21.31 11.50 -0.61
C PRO A 654 22.83 11.29 -0.63
N GLY A 655 23.42 11.23 -1.83
CA GLY A 655 24.87 11.06 -2.00
C GLY A 655 25.37 9.61 -2.01
N GLN A 656 24.55 8.60 -1.69
CA GLN A 656 25.03 7.21 -1.68
C GLN A 656 25.26 6.69 -3.12
N PRO A 657 26.47 6.19 -3.45
CA PRO A 657 26.72 5.52 -4.71
C PRO A 657 25.88 4.26 -4.87
N TYR A 658 25.44 3.96 -6.10
CA TYR A 658 24.60 2.77 -6.36
C TYR A 658 25.29 1.46 -5.96
N ARG A 659 26.62 1.38 -6.11
CA ARG A 659 27.43 0.22 -5.69
C ARG A 659 27.33 -0.04 -4.18
N GLU A 660 27.44 1.01 -3.36
CA GLU A 660 27.34 0.86 -1.91
C GLU A 660 25.94 0.39 -1.51
N PHE A 661 24.91 0.96 -2.15
CA PHE A 661 23.52 0.59 -1.94
C PHE A 661 23.27 -0.89 -2.21
N ILE A 662 23.68 -1.43 -3.36
CA ILE A 662 23.44 -2.84 -3.68
C ILE A 662 24.19 -3.81 -2.75
N VAL A 663 25.36 -3.40 -2.23
CA VAL A 663 26.10 -4.17 -1.23
C VAL A 663 25.33 -4.18 0.09
N GLU A 664 24.83 -3.02 0.53
CA GLU A 664 24.00 -2.91 1.72
C GLU A 664 22.72 -3.74 1.60
N GLN A 665 21.98 -3.59 0.50
CA GLN A 665 20.73 -4.33 0.28
C GLN A 665 20.93 -5.84 0.29
N SER A 666 22.04 -6.33 -0.28
CA SER A 666 22.35 -7.75 -0.27
C SER A 666 22.64 -8.32 1.11
N LYS A 667 23.05 -7.50 2.09
CA LYS A 667 23.20 -7.95 3.49
C LYS A 667 21.87 -8.29 4.15
N PHE A 668 20.77 -7.65 3.75
CA PHE A 668 19.44 -7.97 4.29
C PHE A 668 18.89 -9.30 3.77
N THR A 669 19.49 -9.85 2.72
CA THR A 669 19.08 -11.11 2.09
C THR A 669 20.05 -12.25 2.29
N ASP A 670 21.20 -12.00 2.93
CA ASP A 670 22.20 -13.01 3.24
C ASP A 670 21.59 -14.12 4.12
N ALA A 671 21.75 -15.39 3.71
CA ALA A 671 21.20 -16.52 4.46
C ALA A 671 22.09 -17.00 5.62
N VAL A 672 23.36 -16.56 5.66
CA VAL A 672 24.35 -16.94 6.68
C VAL A 672 24.37 -15.91 7.80
N GLU A 673 24.51 -14.62 7.46
CA GLU A 673 24.58 -13.51 8.42
C GLU A 673 23.65 -12.35 7.99
N PRO A 674 22.31 -12.53 8.03
CA PRO A 674 21.37 -11.49 7.64
C PRO A 674 21.45 -10.27 8.57
N THR A 675 21.53 -9.08 7.97
CA THR A 675 21.28 -7.83 8.70
C THR A 675 19.78 -7.61 8.86
N ASP A 676 19.34 -7.09 10.02
CA ASP A 676 17.93 -6.74 10.26
C ASP A 676 17.55 -5.48 9.48
N PHE A 677 16.75 -5.65 8.42
CA PHE A 677 16.19 -4.52 7.65
C PHE A 677 15.33 -3.60 8.51
N ALA A 678 14.62 -4.14 9.50
CA ALA A 678 13.72 -3.36 10.35
C ALA A 678 14.49 -2.38 11.26
N ALA A 679 15.80 -2.57 11.45
CA ALA A 679 16.65 -1.71 12.26
C ALA A 679 17.02 -0.38 11.59
N LEU A 680 16.70 -0.17 10.31
CA LEU A 680 16.97 1.09 9.62
C LEU A 680 16.05 2.20 10.16
N ASP A 681 16.65 3.33 10.50
CA ASP A 681 15.95 4.53 10.95
C ASP A 681 15.13 5.13 9.78
N ASN A 682 13.86 4.74 9.73
CA ASN A 682 12.71 5.49 9.20
C ASN A 682 12.47 5.53 7.69
N SER A 683 12.91 4.55 6.88
CA SER A 683 12.39 4.44 5.50
C SER A 683 11.83 3.05 5.16
N MET A 684 10.68 3.05 4.48
CA MET A 684 10.02 1.89 3.90
C MET A 684 9.77 2.13 2.41
N PRO A 685 10.80 1.99 1.54
CA PRO A 685 10.65 2.24 0.11
C PRO A 685 9.69 1.25 -0.57
N HIS A 686 9.50 0.06 0.01
CA HIS A 686 8.80 -1.05 -0.63
C HIS A 686 7.33 -0.76 -0.96
N PHE A 687 6.71 0.20 -0.26
CA PHE A 687 5.38 0.71 -0.60
C PHE A 687 5.28 1.22 -2.05
N TRP A 688 6.35 1.83 -2.56
CA TRP A 688 6.38 2.42 -3.91
C TRP A 688 6.78 1.41 -5.01
N TYR A 689 7.17 0.18 -4.67
CA TYR A 689 7.48 -0.88 -5.64
C TYR A 689 6.25 -1.58 -6.22
N ARG A 690 5.05 -1.28 -5.73
CA ARG A 690 3.87 -2.02 -6.14
C ARG A 690 3.49 -1.71 -7.59
N ASP A 691 3.26 -2.75 -8.38
CA ASP A 691 2.92 -2.65 -9.80
C ASP A 691 1.48 -2.18 -10.05
N ASN A 692 0.60 -2.32 -9.05
CA ASN A 692 -0.76 -1.81 -9.05
C ASN A 692 -0.88 -0.30 -8.77
N ILE A 693 0.23 0.40 -8.46
CA ILE A 693 0.25 1.87 -8.29
C ILE A 693 1.42 2.53 -9.05
N THR A 694 1.64 2.11 -10.29
CA THR A 694 2.75 2.64 -11.09
C THR A 694 2.48 4.03 -11.63
N GLN A 695 1.22 4.37 -11.95
CA GLN A 695 0.87 5.69 -12.46
C GLN A 695 0.78 6.73 -11.33
N PRO A 696 1.12 8.00 -11.59
CA PRO A 696 0.95 9.07 -10.60
C PRO A 696 -0.47 9.18 -10.06
N THR A 697 -1.48 8.94 -10.90
CA THR A 697 -2.90 8.92 -10.51
C THR A 697 -3.17 7.81 -9.50
N ASP A 698 -2.67 6.59 -9.73
CA ASP A 698 -2.86 5.45 -8.83
C ASP A 698 -2.21 5.72 -7.47
N LYS A 699 -1.05 6.40 -7.45
CA LYS A 699 -0.36 6.83 -6.23
C LYS A 699 -1.17 7.87 -5.45
N ALA A 700 -1.75 8.85 -6.14
CA ALA A 700 -2.62 9.85 -5.53
C ALA A 700 -3.87 9.23 -4.91
N LEU A 701 -4.49 8.26 -5.60
CA LEU A 701 -5.62 7.50 -5.06
C LEU A 701 -5.21 6.67 -3.84
N ALA A 702 -4.14 5.88 -3.94
CA ALA A 702 -3.65 5.07 -2.83
C ALA A 702 -3.30 5.93 -1.61
N PHE A 703 -2.75 7.14 -1.81
CA PHE A 703 -2.54 8.11 -0.75
C PHE A 703 -3.85 8.56 -0.10
N GLY A 704 -4.85 8.96 -0.91
CA GLY A 704 -6.17 9.39 -0.43
C GLY A 704 -6.86 8.32 0.41
N TYR A 705 -6.88 7.08 -0.07
CA TYR A 705 -7.39 5.94 0.68
C TYR A 705 -6.61 5.72 1.98
N THR A 706 -5.31 5.48 1.89
CA THR A 706 -4.49 5.01 3.03
C THR A 706 -4.39 6.06 4.13
N PHE A 707 -4.15 7.33 3.78
CA PHE A 707 -3.74 8.36 4.74
C PHE A 707 -4.78 9.45 4.98
N LEU A 708 -5.77 9.63 4.09
CA LEU A 708 -6.82 10.64 4.29
C LEU A 708 -8.19 10.01 4.60
N GLY A 709 -8.41 8.73 4.26
CA GLY A 709 -9.74 8.12 4.33
C GLY A 709 -10.72 8.78 3.36
N VAL A 710 -10.22 9.33 2.23
CA VAL A 710 -11.01 10.04 1.23
C VAL A 710 -10.94 9.29 -0.10
N ARG A 711 -12.08 9.16 -0.78
CA ARG A 711 -12.19 8.53 -2.10
C ARG A 711 -12.07 9.59 -3.19
N LEU A 712 -10.99 9.57 -3.96
CA LEU A 712 -10.71 10.57 -5.00
C LEU A 712 -11.05 10.08 -6.42
N ASP A 713 -11.55 8.86 -6.57
CA ASP A 713 -11.71 8.18 -7.86
C ASP A 713 -12.63 8.94 -8.81
N CYS A 714 -13.73 9.48 -8.30
CA CYS A 714 -14.65 10.28 -9.11
C CYS A 714 -13.98 11.57 -9.62
N ALA A 715 -13.08 12.15 -8.82
CA ALA A 715 -12.35 13.39 -9.14
C ALA A 715 -11.42 13.23 -10.36
N GLN A 716 -11.08 12.00 -10.77
CA GLN A 716 -10.26 11.76 -11.97
C GLN A 716 -10.91 12.25 -13.26
N CYS A 717 -12.24 12.12 -13.35
CA CYS A 717 -12.98 12.31 -14.59
C CYS A 717 -13.92 13.53 -14.54
N HIS A 718 -14.45 13.85 -13.36
CA HIS A 718 -15.37 14.96 -13.12
C HIS A 718 -15.25 15.43 -11.67
N LYS A 719 -15.96 16.46 -11.23
CA LYS A 719 -15.96 16.81 -9.80
C LYS A 719 -16.56 15.68 -8.95
N HIS A 720 -15.98 15.43 -7.79
CA HIS A 720 -16.56 14.52 -6.80
C HIS A 720 -18.04 14.86 -6.49
N PRO A 721 -18.97 13.89 -6.55
CA PRO A 721 -20.40 14.13 -6.35
C PRO A 721 -20.77 14.54 -4.92
N TYR A 722 -20.00 14.05 -3.95
CA TYR A 722 -20.27 14.15 -2.50
C TYR A 722 -19.21 14.97 -1.76
N ASP A 723 -18.27 15.56 -2.50
CA ASP A 723 -17.18 16.35 -1.91
C ASP A 723 -16.86 17.57 -2.79
N GLN A 724 -15.99 18.44 -2.28
CA GLN A 724 -15.59 19.69 -2.93
C GLN A 724 -14.50 19.50 -4.00
N TRP A 725 -13.91 18.30 -4.12
CA TRP A 725 -12.78 18.04 -5.00
C TRP A 725 -13.15 18.11 -6.49
N SER A 726 -12.58 19.08 -7.21
CA SER A 726 -12.72 19.19 -8.66
C SER A 726 -11.73 18.29 -9.40
N LYS A 727 -11.95 18.11 -10.72
CA LYS A 727 -10.99 17.42 -11.58
C LYS A 727 -9.63 18.10 -11.58
N ARG A 728 -9.63 19.44 -11.59
CA ARG A 728 -8.39 20.23 -11.55
C ARG A 728 -7.64 20.08 -10.23
N ASP A 729 -8.36 19.99 -9.10
CA ASP A 729 -7.74 19.71 -7.81
C ASP A 729 -7.04 18.34 -7.81
N PHE A 730 -7.69 17.32 -8.36
CA PHE A 730 -7.09 15.98 -8.47
C PHE A 730 -5.87 15.96 -9.41
N GLU A 731 -5.92 16.65 -10.55
CA GLU A 731 -4.79 16.79 -11.47
C GLU A 731 -3.58 17.45 -10.77
N LEU A 732 -3.81 18.57 -10.09
CA LEU A 732 -2.77 19.29 -9.34
C LEU A 732 -2.25 18.51 -8.13
N PHE A 733 -3.12 17.72 -7.48
CA PHE A 733 -2.72 16.84 -6.40
C PHE A 733 -1.88 15.66 -6.91
N THR A 734 -2.15 15.19 -8.13
CA THR A 734 -1.37 14.12 -8.79
C THR A 734 0.07 14.54 -9.06
N GLU A 735 0.34 15.84 -9.24
CA GLU A 735 1.69 16.37 -9.49
C GLU A 735 2.69 16.07 -8.36
N PHE A 736 2.23 15.88 -7.13
CA PHE A 736 3.08 15.46 -6.00
C PHE A 736 3.72 14.08 -6.22
N PHE A 737 3.16 13.26 -7.11
CA PHE A 737 3.55 11.86 -7.28
C PHE A 737 4.27 11.57 -8.61
N THR A 738 4.34 12.53 -9.54
CA THR A 738 4.88 12.32 -10.90
C THR A 738 6.38 12.02 -10.92
N ARG A 739 7.13 12.60 -9.98
CA ARG A 739 8.58 12.45 -9.85
C ARG A 739 9.01 11.23 -9.02
N ILE A 740 8.09 10.52 -8.37
CA ILE A 740 8.40 9.29 -7.61
C ILE A 740 8.54 8.15 -8.60
N LYS A 741 9.74 7.56 -8.71
CA LYS A 741 10.01 6.42 -9.59
C LYS A 741 10.41 5.18 -8.80
N ALA A 742 10.05 4.02 -9.34
CA ALA A 742 10.42 2.71 -8.83
C ALA A 742 11.05 1.92 -9.99
N GLY A 743 12.35 1.67 -9.94
CA GLY A 743 13.10 1.05 -11.04
C GLY A 743 14.58 1.38 -10.98
N VAL A 744 15.24 1.43 -12.14
CA VAL A 744 16.67 1.72 -12.24
C VAL A 744 16.86 3.23 -12.52
N PRO A 745 17.49 4.01 -11.64
CA PRO A 745 17.78 5.41 -11.91
C PRO A 745 18.91 5.55 -12.96
N PRO A 746 19.03 6.73 -13.60
CA PRO A 746 19.94 6.88 -14.72
C PRO A 746 21.44 6.74 -14.39
N ASP A 747 21.89 7.08 -13.18
CA ASP A 747 23.25 6.78 -12.71
C ASP A 747 23.47 5.29 -12.56
N ALA A 748 22.51 4.58 -11.96
CA ALA A 748 22.63 3.16 -11.70
C ALA A 748 22.61 2.31 -12.97
N LYS A 749 22.04 2.81 -14.07
CA LYS A 749 21.75 2.01 -15.28
C LYS A 749 22.96 1.27 -15.85
N PRO A 750 24.13 1.90 -16.07
CA PRO A 750 25.29 1.20 -16.64
C PRO A 750 25.81 0.08 -15.74
N LEU A 751 25.98 0.34 -14.43
CA LEU A 751 26.38 -0.71 -13.49
C LEU A 751 25.32 -1.80 -13.36
N HIS A 752 24.04 -1.43 -13.31
CA HIS A 752 22.93 -2.38 -13.25
C HIS A 752 22.99 -3.33 -14.45
N GLU A 753 23.07 -2.82 -15.68
CA GLU A 753 23.18 -3.62 -16.91
C GLU A 753 24.44 -4.50 -16.90
N ALA A 754 25.62 -3.93 -16.59
CA ALA A 754 26.87 -4.67 -16.49
C ALA A 754 26.78 -5.83 -15.48
N MET A 755 26.13 -5.61 -14.34
CA MET A 755 25.89 -6.63 -13.32
C MET A 755 24.97 -7.77 -13.78
N GLN A 756 23.95 -7.48 -14.60
CA GLN A 756 23.11 -8.54 -15.18
C GLN A 756 23.96 -9.50 -16.03
N HIS A 757 24.89 -8.95 -16.81
CA HIS A 757 25.83 -9.72 -17.61
C HIS A 757 26.86 -10.48 -16.75
N MET A 758 27.43 -9.82 -15.74
CA MET A 758 28.37 -10.41 -14.77
C MET A 758 27.79 -11.63 -14.07
N LEU A 759 26.54 -11.54 -13.62
CA LEU A 759 25.90 -12.61 -12.88
C LEU A 759 25.41 -13.76 -13.76
N GLY A 760 25.50 -13.60 -15.09
CA GLY A 760 25.08 -14.63 -16.05
C GLY A 760 23.59 -14.85 -16.11
N VAL A 761 22.82 -13.81 -15.80
CA VAL A 761 21.36 -13.88 -15.80
C VAL A 761 20.88 -13.73 -17.25
N PRO A 762 20.24 -14.74 -17.86
CA PRO A 762 19.88 -14.67 -19.29
C PRO A 762 18.92 -13.51 -19.60
N VAL A 763 19.31 -12.63 -20.53
CA VAL A 763 18.50 -11.48 -20.98
C VAL A 763 17.27 -11.92 -21.79
N LYS A 764 17.45 -12.94 -22.65
CA LYS A 764 16.38 -13.52 -23.47
C LYS A 764 16.53 -15.04 -23.55
N LEU A 765 15.79 -15.79 -22.70
CA LEU A 765 15.24 -17.14 -22.96
C LEU A 765 14.50 -17.66 -21.70
N ASN A 766 13.21 -17.96 -21.85
CA ASN A 766 12.25 -18.59 -20.91
C ASN A 766 12.16 -18.06 -19.44
N THR A 767 11.33 -17.02 -19.30
CA THR A 767 10.55 -16.56 -18.12
C THR A 767 11.30 -15.80 -17.02
N ALA A 768 10.70 -14.69 -16.57
CA ALA A 768 11.11 -13.91 -15.39
C ALA A 768 11.38 -14.79 -14.15
N ALA A 769 10.74 -15.96 -14.06
CA ALA A 769 10.97 -16.93 -13.00
C ALA A 769 12.44 -17.40 -12.89
N LEU A 770 13.13 -17.66 -14.00
CA LEU A 770 14.54 -18.08 -13.96
C LEU A 770 15.47 -16.95 -13.53
N ARG A 771 15.14 -15.70 -13.88
CA ARG A 771 15.88 -14.52 -13.40
C ARG A 771 15.70 -14.35 -11.90
N ARG A 772 14.45 -14.39 -11.41
CA ARG A 772 14.14 -14.36 -9.97
C ARG A 772 14.88 -15.43 -9.20
N GLN A 773 14.84 -16.68 -9.68
CA GLN A 773 15.54 -17.78 -9.02
C GLN A 773 17.07 -17.54 -8.97
N SER A 774 17.65 -16.97 -10.02
CA SER A 774 19.07 -16.65 -10.06
C SER A 774 19.42 -15.54 -9.06
N TYR A 775 18.66 -14.44 -9.03
CA TYR A 775 18.90 -13.35 -8.10
C TYR A 775 18.67 -13.75 -6.64
N LEU A 776 17.57 -14.46 -6.34
CA LEU A 776 17.29 -14.97 -5.00
C LEU A 776 18.45 -15.81 -4.46
N ARG A 777 19.01 -16.69 -5.30
CA ARG A 777 20.16 -17.52 -4.90
C ARG A 777 21.42 -16.68 -4.67
N ILE A 778 21.73 -15.75 -5.57
CA ILE A 778 22.93 -14.91 -5.47
C ILE A 778 22.84 -14.01 -4.24
N ALA A 779 21.68 -13.41 -4.00
CA ALA A 779 21.41 -12.57 -2.84
C ALA A 779 21.51 -13.36 -1.52
N ALA A 780 21.04 -14.62 -1.51
CA ALA A 780 21.19 -15.52 -0.36
C ALA A 780 22.66 -15.89 -0.05
N GLU A 781 23.57 -15.76 -1.01
CA GLU A 781 25.03 -15.90 -0.82
C GLU A 781 25.66 -14.60 -0.24
N GLY A 782 24.86 -13.58 0.12
CA GLY A 782 25.33 -12.27 0.58
C GLY A 782 25.92 -11.40 -0.53
N ARG A 783 25.75 -11.80 -1.80
CA ARG A 783 26.38 -11.13 -2.93
C ARG A 783 25.54 -10.00 -3.49
N PRO A 784 26.15 -8.88 -3.93
CA PRO A 784 25.45 -7.81 -4.62
C PRO A 784 24.69 -8.32 -5.85
N ILE A 785 23.43 -7.92 -5.97
CA ILE A 785 22.61 -8.06 -7.18
C ILE A 785 22.21 -6.67 -7.67
N PRO A 786 21.83 -6.51 -8.95
CA PRO A 786 21.37 -5.23 -9.45
C PRO A 786 19.95 -4.91 -8.92
N TRP A 787 19.88 -4.30 -7.74
CA TRP A 787 18.62 -3.94 -7.08
C TRP A 787 17.93 -2.78 -7.82
N ASN A 788 16.60 -2.81 -7.86
CA ASN A 788 15.82 -1.64 -8.22
C ASN A 788 15.71 -0.69 -7.03
N GLU A 789 15.31 0.54 -7.30
CA GLU A 789 15.27 1.64 -6.35
C GLU A 789 13.98 2.44 -6.41
N VAL A 790 13.61 3.03 -5.28
CA VAL A 790 12.69 4.14 -5.19
C VAL A 790 13.50 5.43 -5.13
N TYR A 791 13.33 6.28 -6.14
CA TYR A 791 14.07 7.54 -6.26
C TYR A 791 13.15 8.67 -6.75
N ILE A 792 13.60 9.90 -6.52
CA ILE A 792 12.91 11.11 -6.95
C ILE A 792 13.63 11.69 -8.16
N GLU A 793 12.92 11.84 -9.28
CA GLU A 793 13.46 12.59 -10.42
C GLU A 793 13.49 14.08 -10.13
N PRO A 794 14.48 14.84 -10.63
CA PRO A 794 14.48 16.29 -10.53
C PRO A 794 13.33 16.90 -11.35
N ALA A 795 12.87 18.08 -10.95
CA ALA A 795 11.90 18.84 -11.74
C ALA A 795 12.54 19.27 -13.08
N LYS A 796 11.76 19.22 -14.17
CA LYS A 796 12.20 19.63 -15.52
C LYS A 796 11.78 21.07 -15.88
N GLY A 797 11.26 21.81 -14.92
CA GLY A 797 10.68 23.15 -15.06
C GLY A 797 9.76 23.46 -13.89
N GLU A 798 9.04 24.57 -13.97
CA GLU A 798 7.98 24.92 -13.02
C GLU A 798 6.92 23.83 -12.97
N GLN A 799 6.52 23.43 -11.77
CA GLN A 799 5.60 22.32 -11.57
C GLN A 799 4.52 22.71 -10.54
N PRO A 800 3.38 23.25 -10.98
CA PRO A 800 2.32 23.62 -10.06
C PRO A 800 1.65 22.36 -9.50
N GLY A 801 1.63 22.24 -8.17
CA GLY A 801 0.83 21.27 -7.42
C GLY A 801 -0.17 21.97 -6.51
N LYS A 802 -1.18 21.25 -6.03
CA LYS A 802 -2.16 21.78 -5.06
C LYS A 802 -2.49 20.75 -4.00
N LEU A 803 -2.35 21.14 -2.74
CA LEU A 803 -2.84 20.35 -1.61
C LEU A 803 -4.37 20.35 -1.62
N LEU A 804 -5.01 19.25 -1.20
CA LEU A 804 -6.47 19.18 -1.16
C LEU A 804 -7.04 20.23 -0.20
N GLY A 805 -7.86 21.15 -0.73
CA GLY A 805 -8.40 22.28 0.03
C GLY A 805 -7.38 23.39 0.37
N GLY A 806 -6.16 23.30 -0.15
CA GLY A 806 -5.09 24.27 0.06
C GLY A 806 -4.82 25.17 -1.15
N SER A 807 -3.75 25.97 -1.05
CA SER A 807 -3.25 26.80 -2.16
C SER A 807 -2.39 26.01 -3.14
N GLU A 808 -2.23 26.55 -4.34
CA GLU A 808 -1.24 26.05 -5.30
C GLU A 808 0.18 26.34 -4.78
N ILE A 809 1.10 25.41 -5.05
CA ILE A 809 2.50 25.44 -4.62
C ILE A 809 3.33 25.00 -5.83
N ASP A 810 4.45 25.67 -6.07
CA ASP A 810 5.42 25.24 -7.10
C ASP A 810 6.35 24.15 -6.53
N LEU A 811 6.10 22.90 -6.95
CA LEU A 811 6.83 21.72 -6.52
C LEU A 811 8.26 21.67 -7.05
N SER A 812 8.61 22.51 -8.01
CA SER A 812 9.98 22.60 -8.53
C SER A 812 10.98 23.16 -7.51
N GLN A 813 10.48 23.83 -6.47
CA GLN A 813 11.26 24.38 -5.37
C GLN A 813 11.69 23.32 -4.34
N TYR A 814 11.13 22.11 -4.42
CA TYR A 814 11.36 21.02 -3.48
C TYR A 814 12.16 19.89 -4.13
N GLU A 815 13.15 19.39 -3.38
CA GLU A 815 13.89 18.20 -3.80
C GLU A 815 12.99 16.97 -3.80
N ASP A 816 12.20 16.77 -2.73
CA ASP A 816 11.09 15.81 -2.69
C ASP A 816 9.75 16.53 -2.83
N PRO A 817 8.97 16.31 -3.90
CA PRO A 817 7.65 16.95 -4.02
C PRO A 817 6.68 16.51 -2.93
N ARG A 818 6.96 15.44 -2.17
CA ARG A 818 6.10 14.92 -1.09
C ARG A 818 6.35 15.58 0.27
N GLU A 819 7.44 16.31 0.45
CA GLU A 819 7.73 17.04 1.70
C GLU A 819 6.57 17.96 2.13
N PRO A 820 6.09 18.90 1.27
CA PRO A 820 4.95 19.76 1.60
C PRO A 820 3.66 18.96 1.84
N LEU A 821 3.52 17.78 1.24
CA LEU A 821 2.38 16.89 1.48
C LEU A 821 2.42 16.28 2.89
N MET A 822 3.59 15.84 3.33
CA MET A 822 3.78 15.29 4.68
C MET A 822 3.61 16.37 5.76
N GLU A 823 4.13 17.58 5.53
CA GLU A 823 3.90 18.73 6.41
C GLU A 823 2.42 19.06 6.52
N TRP A 824 1.71 19.10 5.39
CA TRP A 824 0.27 19.35 5.35
C TRP A 824 -0.57 18.28 6.08
N LEU A 825 -0.16 17.00 6.04
CA LEU A 825 -0.86 15.93 6.76
C LEU A 825 -0.88 16.15 8.28
N LEU A 826 0.17 16.77 8.83
CA LEU A 826 0.36 17.01 10.26
C LEU A 826 -0.04 18.43 10.70
N ALA A 827 -0.24 19.34 9.74
CA ALA A 827 -0.54 20.74 10.02
C ALA A 827 -1.96 20.95 10.59
N GLU A 828 -2.11 21.93 11.48
CA GLU A 828 -3.43 22.41 11.91
C GLU A 828 -3.99 23.41 10.90
N PRO A 829 -5.32 23.45 10.65
CA PRO A 829 -6.38 22.63 11.24
C PRO A 829 -6.67 21.33 10.46
N ASN A 830 -5.76 20.83 9.62
CA ASN A 830 -5.97 19.59 8.87
C ASN A 830 -6.01 18.40 9.84
N ARG A 831 -7.14 17.70 9.87
CA ARG A 831 -7.34 16.53 10.73
C ARG A 831 -7.67 15.26 9.95
N TYR A 832 -7.63 15.26 8.61
CA TYR A 832 -7.97 14.07 7.81
C TYR A 832 -7.08 12.88 8.19
N PHE A 833 -5.78 13.12 8.38
CA PHE A 833 -4.81 12.09 8.75
C PHE A 833 -5.17 11.38 10.07
N ALA A 834 -5.36 12.15 11.15
CA ALA A 834 -5.73 11.59 12.45
C ALA A 834 -7.15 10.99 12.44
N LYS A 835 -8.13 11.69 11.86
CA LYS A 835 -9.54 11.24 11.84
C LYS A 835 -9.70 9.94 11.08
N SER A 836 -9.05 9.79 9.93
CA SER A 836 -9.14 8.57 9.13
C SER A 836 -8.60 7.36 9.89
N PHE A 837 -7.44 7.50 10.54
CA PHE A 837 -6.86 6.42 11.33
C PHE A 837 -7.71 6.10 12.56
N VAL A 838 -8.10 7.12 13.33
CA VAL A 838 -8.98 6.96 14.51
C VAL A 838 -10.30 6.27 14.14
N ASN A 839 -10.93 6.69 13.05
CA ASN A 839 -12.19 6.10 12.61
C ASN A 839 -12.02 4.63 12.22
N ARG A 840 -10.92 4.25 11.55
CA ARG A 840 -10.60 2.84 11.25
C ARG A 840 -10.38 1.99 12.50
N ILE A 841 -9.66 2.52 13.48
CA ILE A 841 -9.46 1.82 14.75
C ILE A 841 -10.81 1.66 15.47
N TRP A 842 -11.63 2.70 15.49
CA TRP A 842 -12.98 2.65 16.03
C TRP A 842 -13.85 1.60 15.34
N THR A 843 -13.91 1.59 14.00
CA THR A 843 -14.64 0.58 13.22
C THR A 843 -14.15 -0.83 13.54
N ASN A 844 -12.85 -1.02 13.74
CA ASN A 844 -12.30 -2.31 14.16
C ASN A 844 -12.82 -2.75 15.54
N TYR A 845 -13.31 -1.87 16.43
CA TYR A 845 -13.90 -2.25 17.72
C TYR A 845 -15.43 -2.32 17.71
N PHE A 846 -16.10 -1.49 16.92
CA PHE A 846 -17.55 -1.36 16.93
C PHE A 846 -18.27 -1.96 15.72
N ASN A 847 -17.53 -2.48 14.73
CA ASN A 847 -18.05 -2.98 13.43
C ASN A 847 -18.63 -1.89 12.52
N VAL A 848 -18.86 -0.69 13.03
CA VAL A 848 -19.38 0.47 12.34
C VAL A 848 -18.53 1.69 12.72
N GLY A 849 -18.16 2.50 11.73
CA GLY A 849 -17.39 3.72 11.99
C GLY A 849 -18.22 4.84 12.60
N ILE A 850 -17.54 5.82 13.21
CA ILE A 850 -18.19 7.11 13.52
C ILE A 850 -18.57 7.79 12.20
N ILE A 851 -17.73 7.63 11.18
CA ILE A 851 -18.08 7.79 9.77
C ILE A 851 -18.09 6.39 9.16
N ASP A 852 -19.18 6.02 8.49
CA ASP A 852 -19.34 4.71 7.87
C ASP A 852 -19.78 4.89 6.40
N PRO A 853 -19.10 4.28 5.41
CA PRO A 853 -17.91 3.43 5.50
C PRO A 853 -16.65 4.13 6.09
N PRO A 854 -15.69 3.38 6.65
CA PRO A 854 -14.56 3.95 7.40
C PRO A 854 -13.58 4.80 6.58
N ASP A 855 -13.57 4.62 5.26
CA ASP A 855 -12.70 5.28 4.27
C ASP A 855 -13.49 6.20 3.32
N ASP A 856 -14.64 6.71 3.75
CA ASP A 856 -15.47 7.64 2.99
C ASP A 856 -15.72 8.95 3.75
N LEU A 857 -14.63 9.58 4.19
CA LEU A 857 -14.65 10.90 4.83
C LEU A 857 -14.95 11.97 3.78
N ASN A 858 -16.20 12.40 3.68
CA ASN A 858 -16.62 13.46 2.78
C ASN A 858 -17.70 14.36 3.41
N LEU A 859 -17.94 15.53 2.81
CA LEU A 859 -18.87 16.54 3.35
C LEU A 859 -20.35 16.09 3.36
N ALA A 860 -20.73 15.12 2.52
CA ALA A 860 -22.07 14.54 2.48
C ALA A 860 -22.24 13.32 3.41
N ASN A 861 -21.14 12.78 3.96
CA ASN A 861 -21.12 11.69 4.94
C ASN A 861 -20.52 12.14 6.27
N PRO A 862 -21.21 13.04 7.01
CA PRO A 862 -20.71 13.54 8.29
C PRO A 862 -20.68 12.42 9.36
N PRO A 863 -19.86 12.59 10.41
CA PRO A 863 -19.80 11.64 11.52
C PRO A 863 -21.12 11.57 12.28
N SER A 864 -21.55 10.37 12.69
CA SER A 864 -22.72 10.17 13.56
C SER A 864 -22.57 10.90 14.91
N ASN A 865 -21.33 11.03 15.38
CA ASN A 865 -20.97 11.78 16.56
C ASN A 865 -19.68 12.58 16.34
N LYS A 866 -19.82 13.81 15.83
CA LYS A 866 -18.68 14.68 15.52
C LYS A 866 -17.81 14.97 16.76
N ALA A 867 -18.43 15.23 17.91
CA ALA A 867 -17.72 15.56 19.14
C ALA A 867 -16.83 14.40 19.62
N LEU A 868 -17.33 13.16 19.52
CA LEU A 868 -16.55 11.95 19.81
C LEU A 868 -15.34 11.81 18.88
N LEU A 869 -15.53 11.95 17.56
CA LEU A 869 -14.44 11.81 16.59
C LEU A 869 -13.37 12.89 16.79
N ASP A 870 -13.79 14.14 17.05
CA ASP A 870 -12.86 15.24 17.30
C ASP A 870 -12.07 15.00 18.59
N TYR A 871 -12.71 14.59 19.69
CA TYR A 871 -12.03 14.24 20.95
C TYR A 871 -10.97 13.16 20.76
N LEU A 872 -11.31 12.07 20.06
CA LEU A 872 -10.37 10.98 19.82
C LEU A 872 -9.22 11.40 18.90
N ALA A 873 -9.49 12.20 17.87
CA ALA A 873 -8.46 12.70 16.96
C ALA A 873 -7.50 13.67 17.65
N GLU A 874 -8.01 14.59 18.47
CA GLU A 874 -7.19 15.52 19.26
C GLU A 874 -6.34 14.76 20.28
N GLY A 875 -6.94 13.81 21.01
CA GLY A 875 -6.22 12.95 21.93
C GLY A 875 -5.12 12.15 21.24
N PHE A 876 -5.39 11.59 20.06
CA PHE A 876 -4.42 10.83 19.26
C PHE A 876 -3.25 11.69 18.78
N ILE A 877 -3.51 12.94 18.35
CA ILE A 877 -2.46 13.88 17.99
C ILE A 877 -1.63 14.24 19.24
N SER A 878 -2.30 14.56 20.35
CA SER A 878 -1.63 15.00 21.59
C SER A 878 -0.77 13.91 22.24
N SER A 879 -1.07 12.63 21.99
CA SER A 879 -0.30 11.49 22.47
C SER A 879 0.91 11.18 21.58
N GLY A 880 1.15 11.94 20.51
CA GLY A 880 2.20 11.63 19.53
C GLY A 880 1.80 10.47 18.61
N TYR A 881 0.52 10.41 18.24
CA TYR A 881 -0.04 9.36 17.39
C TYR A 881 0.15 7.95 17.98
N ASP A 882 0.05 7.83 19.31
CA ASP A 882 0.24 6.59 20.05
C ASP A 882 -0.95 5.63 19.84
N MET A 883 -0.68 4.52 19.15
CA MET A 883 -1.68 3.47 18.90
C MET A 883 -2.15 2.80 20.18
N LYS A 884 -1.23 2.41 21.08
CA LYS A 884 -1.61 1.75 22.35
C LYS A 884 -2.48 2.66 23.21
N TRP A 885 -2.21 3.97 23.24
CA TRP A 885 -3.08 4.96 23.87
C TRP A 885 -4.49 4.93 23.27
N LEU A 886 -4.62 4.93 21.95
CA LEU A 886 -5.92 4.93 21.27
C LEU A 886 -6.71 3.65 21.57
N HIS A 887 -6.07 2.48 21.45
CA HIS A 887 -6.67 1.18 21.80
C HIS A 887 -7.14 1.19 23.25
N ARG A 888 -6.26 1.54 24.20
CA ARG A 888 -6.56 1.61 25.64
C ARG A 888 -7.74 2.54 25.93
N THR A 889 -7.76 3.72 25.31
CA THR A 889 -8.80 4.74 25.53
C THR A 889 -10.16 4.22 25.08
N ILE A 890 -10.24 3.56 23.92
CA ILE A 890 -11.47 2.98 23.40
C ILE A 890 -11.98 1.85 24.29
N VAL A 891 -11.14 0.84 24.59
CA VAL A 891 -11.63 -0.39 25.26
C VAL A 891 -11.90 -0.20 26.76
N ASN A 892 -11.35 0.84 27.40
CA ASN A 892 -11.70 1.21 28.77
C ASN A 892 -13.05 1.96 28.87
N SER A 893 -13.63 2.41 27.75
CA SER A 893 -14.95 3.06 27.78
C SER A 893 -16.05 2.10 28.23
N ARG A 894 -17.06 2.63 28.94
CA ARG A 894 -18.30 1.90 29.21
C ARG A 894 -18.97 1.51 27.88
N THR A 895 -18.94 2.39 26.87
CA THR A 895 -19.51 2.18 25.54
C THR A 895 -18.98 0.90 24.88
N TYR A 896 -17.67 0.64 24.89
CA TYR A 896 -17.11 -0.61 24.35
C TYR A 896 -17.57 -1.85 25.16
N GLN A 897 -17.72 -1.67 26.47
CA GLN A 897 -18.07 -2.74 27.40
C GLN A 897 -19.59 -2.97 27.55
N LEU A 898 -20.41 -2.39 26.68
CA LEU A 898 -21.84 -2.66 26.63
C LEU A 898 -22.13 -4.09 26.18
N SER A 899 -23.24 -4.66 26.66
CA SER A 899 -23.69 -5.95 26.18
C SER A 899 -24.20 -5.86 24.74
N TRP A 900 -24.08 -6.94 23.97
CA TRP A 900 -24.72 -7.04 22.66
C TRP A 900 -26.25 -7.17 22.74
N ARG A 901 -26.79 -7.52 23.91
CA ARG A 901 -28.23 -7.71 24.10
C ARG A 901 -28.91 -6.34 24.12
N PRO A 902 -29.78 -6.03 23.14
CA PRO A 902 -30.49 -4.76 23.13
C PRO A 902 -31.61 -4.75 24.19
N ASN A 903 -31.93 -3.55 24.66
CA ASN A 903 -33.19 -3.25 25.34
C ASN A 903 -34.23 -2.73 24.32
N ASP A 904 -35.41 -2.35 24.79
CA ASP A 904 -36.51 -1.95 23.89
C ASP A 904 -36.26 -0.62 23.15
N SER A 905 -35.47 0.29 23.74
CA SER A 905 -35.18 1.59 23.14
C SER A 905 -34.08 1.56 22.08
N ASN A 906 -33.20 0.56 22.12
CA ASN A 906 -32.00 0.51 21.27
C ASN A 906 -31.96 -0.64 20.26
N ARG A 907 -33.04 -1.43 20.16
CA ARG A 907 -33.16 -2.60 19.27
C ARG A 907 -32.88 -2.33 17.80
N THR A 908 -33.15 -1.12 17.33
CA THR A 908 -32.96 -0.71 15.92
C THR A 908 -31.75 0.21 15.73
N ASP A 909 -31.03 0.55 16.79
CA ASP A 909 -29.81 1.35 16.66
C ASP A 909 -28.67 0.48 16.13
N ALA A 910 -28.03 0.92 15.06
CA ALA A 910 -26.86 0.26 14.49
C ALA A 910 -25.70 1.23 14.26
N ARG A 911 -25.82 2.50 14.71
CA ARG A 911 -24.89 3.58 14.32
C ARG A 911 -24.44 4.44 15.51
N ASN A 912 -25.22 4.49 16.59
CA ASN A 912 -24.99 5.39 17.72
C ASN A 912 -24.35 4.71 18.94
N PHE A 913 -23.89 3.47 18.79
CA PHE A 913 -23.09 2.73 19.78
C PHE A 913 -23.82 2.48 21.11
N SER A 914 -25.15 2.31 21.05
CA SER A 914 -25.99 2.02 22.24
C SER A 914 -25.81 0.60 22.81
N HIS A 915 -25.18 -0.30 22.07
CA HIS A 915 -24.88 -1.67 22.44
C HIS A 915 -23.78 -2.22 21.54
N ALA A 916 -23.22 -3.38 21.90
CA ALA A 916 -22.24 -4.03 21.04
C ALA A 916 -22.91 -4.70 19.84
N VAL A 917 -22.46 -4.38 18.63
CA VAL A 917 -22.99 -5.01 17.42
C VAL A 917 -22.25 -6.32 17.18
N LEU A 918 -23.01 -7.42 17.07
CA LEU A 918 -22.45 -8.73 16.74
C LEU A 918 -21.74 -8.68 15.39
N ARG A 919 -20.53 -9.22 15.33
CA ARG A 919 -19.74 -9.26 14.09
C ARG A 919 -19.03 -10.58 13.91
N ARG A 920 -18.66 -10.90 12.68
CA ARG A 920 -17.90 -12.11 12.38
C ARG A 920 -16.46 -12.00 12.84
N LEU A 921 -15.86 -13.15 13.15
CA LEU A 921 -14.42 -13.24 13.30
C LEU A 921 -13.73 -13.02 11.95
N PRO A 922 -12.69 -12.16 11.87
CA PRO A 922 -11.85 -12.04 10.68
C PRO A 922 -11.24 -13.39 10.29
N ALA A 923 -10.97 -13.61 9.00
CA ALA A 923 -10.48 -14.88 8.47
C ALA A 923 -9.37 -15.54 9.28
N GLU A 924 -8.33 -14.78 9.62
CA GLU A 924 -7.19 -15.26 10.38
C GLU A 924 -7.58 -15.72 11.79
N VAL A 925 -8.45 -14.93 12.44
CA VAL A 925 -8.93 -15.17 13.80
C VAL A 925 -9.89 -16.36 13.84
N ALA A 926 -10.76 -16.51 12.84
CA ALA A 926 -11.67 -17.64 12.72
C ALA A 926 -10.92 -18.98 12.62
N ILE A 927 -9.91 -19.06 11.75
CA ILE A 927 -9.12 -20.28 11.61
C ILE A 927 -8.28 -20.55 12.86
N ASP A 928 -7.59 -19.53 13.40
CA ASP A 928 -6.85 -19.68 14.65
C ASP A 928 -7.74 -20.10 15.84
N ALA A 929 -8.98 -19.60 15.91
CA ALA A 929 -9.94 -20.00 16.93
C ALA A 929 -10.30 -21.48 16.83
N ILE A 930 -10.47 -22.03 15.62
CA ILE A 930 -10.75 -23.47 15.42
C ILE A 930 -9.53 -24.31 15.80
N HIS A 931 -8.33 -23.88 15.39
CA HIS A 931 -7.09 -24.52 15.79
C HIS A 931 -6.90 -24.52 17.31
N SER A 932 -7.24 -23.41 17.97
CA SER A 932 -7.12 -23.26 19.42
C SER A 932 -8.14 -24.13 20.16
N ALA A 933 -9.41 -24.09 19.73
CA ALA A 933 -10.49 -24.84 20.36
C ALA A 933 -10.26 -26.37 20.32
N THR A 934 -9.58 -26.87 19.28
CA THR A 934 -9.29 -28.30 19.07
C THR A 934 -7.93 -28.76 19.62
N ALA A 935 -7.03 -27.84 19.98
CA ALA A 935 -5.69 -28.16 20.45
C ALA A 935 -5.67 -28.70 21.90
N SER A 936 -4.73 -29.61 22.20
CA SER A 936 -4.46 -30.03 23.59
C SER A 936 -4.00 -28.87 24.47
N ASP A 937 -4.08 -29.04 25.79
CA ASP A 937 -3.67 -28.00 26.76
C ASP A 937 -2.21 -27.56 26.58
N ALA A 938 -1.32 -28.52 26.31
CA ALA A 938 0.09 -28.25 26.07
C ALA A 938 0.29 -27.42 24.80
N VAL A 939 -0.41 -27.76 23.71
CA VAL A 939 -0.33 -27.03 22.44
C VAL A 939 -0.91 -25.63 22.58
N LEU A 940 -2.06 -25.47 23.24
CA LEU A 940 -2.66 -24.16 23.53
C LEU A 940 -1.70 -23.21 24.23
N LYS A 941 -1.06 -23.66 25.32
CA LYS A 941 -0.08 -22.84 26.07
C LYS A 941 1.09 -22.40 25.19
N THR A 942 1.65 -23.32 24.40
CA THR A 942 2.76 -22.97 23.49
C THR A 942 2.35 -22.09 22.30
N SER A 943 1.09 -22.15 21.87
CA SER A 943 0.58 -21.41 20.72
C SER A 943 0.26 -19.94 21.06
N ALA A 944 -0.08 -19.66 22.32
CA ALA A 944 -0.19 -18.30 22.85
C ALA A 944 1.15 -17.54 22.76
N GLU A 945 2.27 -18.23 22.98
CA GLU A 945 3.61 -17.65 22.94
C GLU A 945 4.23 -17.60 21.53
N LYS A 946 3.93 -18.59 20.66
CA LYS A 946 4.53 -18.73 19.31
C LYS A 946 3.65 -18.18 18.19
N VAL A 947 3.35 -16.89 18.27
CA VAL A 947 2.43 -16.16 17.37
C VAL A 947 2.82 -16.17 15.89
N ALA A 948 4.11 -16.33 15.55
CA ALA A 948 4.58 -16.37 14.17
C ALA A 948 4.03 -17.57 13.37
N ASN A 949 3.67 -18.67 14.03
CA ASN A 949 3.15 -19.88 13.38
C ASN A 949 1.62 -19.87 13.20
N ARG A 950 0.96 -18.80 13.67
CA ARG A 950 -0.48 -18.65 13.63
C ARG A 950 -0.95 -17.95 12.35
N LYS A 951 -2.22 -18.10 11.99
CA LYS A 951 -2.80 -17.45 10.80
C LYS A 951 -2.81 -15.93 10.92
N ILE A 952 -2.97 -15.38 12.13
CA ILE A 952 -2.81 -13.93 12.36
C ILE A 952 -1.40 -13.44 12.05
N GLY A 953 -0.40 -14.31 12.17
CA GLY A 953 1.02 -14.04 11.89
C GLY A 953 1.46 -14.43 10.48
N GLN A 954 0.66 -15.24 9.78
CA GLN A 954 0.99 -15.76 8.47
C GLN A 954 1.01 -14.64 7.44
N HIS A 955 2.22 -14.19 7.09
CA HIS A 955 2.40 -13.32 5.96
C HIS A 955 2.20 -14.14 4.68
N PRO A 956 1.39 -13.66 3.75
CA PRO A 956 1.29 -14.26 2.43
C PRO A 956 2.65 -14.19 1.75
N VAL A 957 3.23 -15.36 1.52
CA VAL A 957 4.47 -15.49 0.76
C VAL A 957 4.12 -15.15 -0.69
N SER A 958 3.14 -15.81 -1.33
CA SER A 958 2.71 -15.49 -2.70
C SER A 958 1.18 -15.52 -2.87
N TYR A 959 0.59 -14.51 -3.51
CA TYR A 959 -0.85 -14.46 -3.85
C TYR A 959 -1.15 -14.91 -5.28
N GLN A 960 -0.44 -15.92 -5.79
CA GLN A 960 -0.99 -16.72 -6.89
C GLN A 960 -2.12 -17.58 -6.31
N THR A 961 -3.27 -17.67 -7.01
CA THR A 961 -4.50 -18.36 -6.55
C THR A 961 -4.31 -19.81 -6.07
N ARG A 962 -3.16 -20.43 -6.36
CA ARG A 962 -2.79 -21.79 -5.93
C ARG A 962 -1.90 -21.85 -4.67
N ALA A 963 -1.48 -20.71 -4.11
CA ALA A 963 -0.52 -20.60 -3.01
C ALA A 963 -1.09 -19.95 -1.73
N ILE A 964 -2.30 -19.39 -1.80
CA ILE A 964 -3.02 -18.88 -0.63
C ILE A 964 -3.70 -20.07 0.05
N ASP A 965 -3.64 -20.10 1.37
CA ASP A 965 -4.43 -21.02 2.15
C ASP A 965 -5.92 -20.86 1.78
N PHE A 966 -6.52 -21.92 1.27
CA PHE A 966 -7.88 -21.92 0.75
C PHE A 966 -8.88 -21.52 1.84
N SER A 967 -8.60 -21.86 3.10
CA SER A 967 -9.41 -21.46 4.25
C SER A 967 -9.47 -19.93 4.38
N LEU A 968 -8.32 -19.24 4.33
CA LEU A 968 -8.24 -17.78 4.49
C LEU A 968 -9.00 -17.04 3.39
N LEU A 969 -9.00 -17.55 2.15
CA LEU A 969 -9.80 -17.00 1.05
C LEU A 969 -11.30 -17.13 1.31
N ILE A 970 -11.76 -18.31 1.74
CA ILE A 970 -13.18 -18.57 2.02
C ILE A 970 -13.71 -17.63 3.12
N PHE A 971 -12.90 -17.38 4.14
CA PHE A 971 -13.27 -16.50 5.24
C PHE A 971 -13.01 -15.01 4.97
N GLY A 972 -12.65 -14.62 3.74
CA GLY A 972 -12.64 -13.21 3.33
C GLY A 972 -11.36 -12.44 3.65
N LYS A 973 -10.20 -13.11 3.75
CA LYS A 973 -8.91 -12.43 3.91
C LYS A 973 -8.65 -11.50 2.71
N PRO A 974 -8.26 -10.22 2.94
CA PRO A 974 -7.97 -9.29 1.85
C PRO A 974 -6.77 -9.77 1.03
N LEU A 975 -6.86 -9.56 -0.28
CA LEU A 975 -5.76 -9.84 -1.20
C LEU A 975 -4.74 -8.69 -1.22
N ARG A 976 -5.05 -7.54 -0.63
CA ARG A 976 -4.22 -6.33 -0.64
C ARG A 976 -3.97 -5.82 -2.05
N THR A 977 -4.98 -5.98 -2.91
CA THR A 977 -5.01 -5.49 -4.29
C THR A 977 -5.28 -3.99 -4.34
N THR A 978 -5.96 -3.47 -3.32
CA THR A 978 -6.30 -2.07 -3.14
C THR A 978 -5.92 -1.65 -1.72
N ASN A 979 -5.91 -0.34 -1.45
CA ASN A 979 -5.79 0.18 -0.09
C ASN A 979 -7.17 0.47 0.53
N CYS A 980 -8.26 -0.06 -0.05
CA CYS A 980 -9.64 0.14 0.43
C CYS A 980 -9.92 -0.72 1.67
N ASP A 981 -10.55 -0.16 2.68
CA ASP A 981 -11.01 -0.92 3.85
C ASP A 981 -12.07 -1.97 3.47
N CYS A 982 -12.77 -1.75 2.36
CA CYS A 982 -13.79 -2.63 1.79
C CYS A 982 -13.26 -3.96 1.22
N GLU A 983 -11.94 -4.12 1.05
CA GLU A 983 -11.37 -5.35 0.48
C GLU A 983 -11.52 -6.56 1.43
N ARG A 984 -11.57 -6.31 2.74
CA ARG A 984 -11.87 -7.36 3.73
C ARG A 984 -13.36 -7.67 3.69
N GLN A 985 -13.71 -8.95 3.60
CA GLN A 985 -15.09 -9.42 3.46
C GLN A 985 -15.54 -10.11 4.73
N ASP A 986 -16.37 -9.42 5.52
CA ASP A 986 -16.90 -9.94 6.78
C ASP A 986 -18.37 -10.41 6.65
N GLU A 987 -18.89 -10.47 5.41
CA GLU A 987 -20.25 -10.94 5.14
C GLU A 987 -20.41 -12.47 5.20
N PRO A 988 -21.59 -12.97 5.60
CA PRO A 988 -21.93 -14.39 5.52
C PRO A 988 -21.83 -14.97 4.13
N THR A 989 -21.16 -16.12 4.01
CA THR A 989 -21.29 -16.94 2.80
C THR A 989 -21.69 -18.38 3.13
N LEU A 990 -22.46 -19.00 2.23
CA LEU A 990 -22.78 -20.43 2.30
C LEU A 990 -21.51 -21.28 2.27
N LEU A 991 -20.49 -20.84 1.51
CA LEU A 991 -19.23 -21.57 1.35
C LEU A 991 -18.48 -21.72 2.69
N GLN A 992 -18.45 -20.68 3.52
CA GLN A 992 -17.86 -20.74 4.87
C GLN A 992 -18.54 -21.82 5.74
N SER A 993 -19.88 -21.86 5.72
CA SER A 993 -20.64 -22.83 6.51
C SER A 993 -20.44 -24.26 6.02
N LEU A 994 -20.34 -24.47 4.70
CA LEU A 994 -20.04 -25.77 4.11
C LEU A 994 -18.62 -26.23 4.41
N TYR A 995 -17.66 -25.29 4.44
CA TYR A 995 -16.26 -25.57 4.71
C TYR A 995 -16.04 -26.12 6.13
N VAL A 996 -16.54 -25.43 7.17
CA VAL A 996 -16.38 -25.89 8.57
C VAL A 996 -17.05 -27.26 8.82
N ARG A 997 -18.13 -27.57 8.10
CA ARG A 997 -18.91 -28.80 8.33
C ARG A 997 -18.37 -30.02 7.60
N ASN A 998 -17.77 -29.85 6.43
CA ASN A 998 -17.52 -30.95 5.50
C ASN A 998 -16.08 -31.01 4.97
N ASP A 999 -15.28 -29.96 5.15
CA ASP A 999 -13.91 -29.96 4.65
C ASP A 999 -13.03 -30.92 5.46
N GLN A 1000 -12.24 -31.73 4.76
CA GLN A 1000 -11.43 -32.77 5.39
C GLN A 1000 -10.37 -32.17 6.33
N GLU A 1001 -9.79 -31.02 5.99
CA GLU A 1001 -8.78 -30.36 6.82
C GLU A 1001 -9.39 -29.95 8.17
N MET A 1002 -10.62 -29.43 8.15
CA MET A 1002 -11.33 -29.01 9.36
C MET A 1002 -11.78 -30.19 10.22
N LEU A 1003 -12.24 -31.28 9.58
CA LEU A 1003 -12.62 -32.51 10.29
C LEU A 1003 -11.40 -33.20 10.92
N ASP A 1004 -10.25 -33.19 10.25
CA ASP A 1004 -9.01 -33.78 10.76
C ASP A 1004 -8.50 -33.06 12.02
N LEU A 1005 -8.80 -31.76 12.20
CA LEU A 1005 -8.47 -31.02 13.41
C LEU A 1005 -9.16 -31.57 14.67
N LEU A 1006 -10.34 -32.16 14.55
CA LEU A 1006 -11.08 -32.73 15.68
C LEU A 1006 -10.47 -34.05 16.19
N ILE A 1007 -9.79 -34.79 15.32
CA ILE A 1007 -9.20 -36.11 15.61
C ILE A 1007 -7.66 -36.11 15.60
N ARG A 1008 -7.04 -34.93 15.55
CA ARG A 1008 -5.59 -34.75 15.52
C ARG A 1008 -4.90 -35.35 16.75
N LYS A 1009 -3.69 -35.88 16.58
CA LYS A 1009 -2.94 -36.61 17.63
C LYS A 1009 -2.54 -35.75 18.82
N ASP A 1010 -2.35 -34.46 18.60
CA ASP A 1010 -1.99 -33.43 19.58
C ASP A 1010 -3.19 -32.57 19.98
N GLY A 1011 -4.40 -33.07 19.74
CA GLY A 1011 -5.68 -32.40 20.00
C GLY A 1011 -6.24 -32.70 21.39
N TRP A 1012 -7.20 -31.89 21.82
CA TRP A 1012 -7.85 -32.03 23.12
C TRP A 1012 -8.58 -33.38 23.25
N ILE A 1013 -9.31 -33.81 22.22
CA ILE A 1013 -10.00 -35.12 22.22
C ILE A 1013 -9.02 -36.28 22.40
N ALA A 1014 -7.83 -36.22 21.77
CA ALA A 1014 -6.81 -37.25 21.92
C ALA A 1014 -6.21 -37.30 23.35
N GLN A 1015 -6.14 -36.16 24.04
CA GLN A 1015 -5.69 -36.06 25.42
C GLN A 1015 -6.64 -36.79 26.39
N LEU A 1016 -7.93 -36.90 26.05
CA LEU A 1016 -8.95 -37.56 26.85
C LEU A 1016 -8.98 -39.09 26.68
N LYS A 1017 -8.20 -39.63 25.74
CA LYS A 1017 -8.18 -41.06 25.43
C LYS A 1017 -7.61 -41.82 26.64
N ASN A 1018 -8.44 -42.67 27.26
CA ASN A 1018 -8.20 -43.47 28.48
C ASN A 1018 -8.66 -42.85 29.83
N GLU A 1019 -9.48 -41.79 29.83
CA GLU A 1019 -10.07 -41.27 31.06
C GLU A 1019 -11.39 -41.95 31.45
N GLU A 1020 -11.61 -42.23 32.75
CA GLU A 1020 -12.89 -42.74 33.26
C GLU A 1020 -13.96 -41.64 33.37
N LEU A 1021 -15.18 -41.94 32.89
CA LEU A 1021 -16.32 -41.02 32.93
C LEU A 1021 -17.07 -41.10 34.28
N SER A 1022 -16.76 -40.19 35.21
CA SER A 1022 -17.68 -39.86 36.31
C SER A 1022 -18.59 -38.69 35.93
N PRO A 1023 -19.79 -38.54 36.54
CA PRO A 1023 -20.65 -37.38 36.31
C PRO A 1023 -19.95 -36.03 36.51
N GLU A 1024 -19.11 -35.91 37.55
CA GLU A 1024 -18.32 -34.70 37.83
C GLU A 1024 -17.23 -34.46 36.78
N ARG A 1025 -16.72 -35.53 36.15
CA ARG A 1025 -15.78 -35.39 35.02
C ARG A 1025 -16.51 -34.94 33.76
N VAL A 1026 -17.69 -35.48 33.48
CA VAL A 1026 -18.53 -35.04 32.36
C VAL A 1026 -18.84 -33.56 32.46
N ASP A 1027 -19.20 -33.06 33.64
CA ASP A 1027 -19.44 -31.62 33.83
C ASP A 1027 -18.22 -30.77 33.50
N ARG A 1028 -17.03 -31.21 33.92
CA ARG A 1028 -15.77 -30.53 33.58
C ARG A 1028 -15.48 -30.58 32.09
N LEU A 1029 -15.71 -31.72 31.42
CA LEU A 1029 -15.53 -31.86 29.97
C LEU A 1029 -16.45 -30.92 29.20
N VAL A 1030 -17.74 -30.89 29.54
CA VAL A 1030 -18.71 -29.97 28.93
C VAL A 1030 -18.27 -28.53 29.17
N THR A 1031 -17.90 -28.19 30.41
CA THR A 1031 -17.41 -26.84 30.75
C THR A 1031 -16.17 -26.47 29.93
N ASP A 1032 -15.17 -27.35 29.83
CA ASP A 1032 -13.97 -27.12 29.03
C ASP A 1032 -14.30 -26.92 27.54
N ALA A 1033 -15.24 -27.69 26.99
CA ALA A 1033 -15.67 -27.53 25.60
C ALA A 1033 -16.26 -26.12 25.36
N TYR A 1034 -17.11 -25.63 26.27
CA TYR A 1034 -17.69 -24.29 26.20
C TYR A 1034 -16.64 -23.18 26.38
N LEU A 1035 -15.71 -23.33 27.32
CA LEU A 1035 -14.63 -22.35 27.52
C LEU A 1035 -13.71 -22.25 26.30
N ARG A 1036 -13.36 -23.38 25.69
CA ARG A 1036 -12.50 -23.44 24.49
C ARG A 1036 -13.11 -22.82 23.24
N THR A 1037 -14.43 -22.87 23.13
CA THR A 1037 -15.15 -22.44 21.91
C THR A 1037 -15.84 -21.10 22.10
N LEU A 1038 -16.71 -21.00 23.10
CA LEU A 1038 -17.61 -19.89 23.32
C LEU A 1038 -17.11 -18.92 24.40
N THR A 1039 -16.04 -19.25 25.13
CA THR A 1039 -15.43 -18.39 26.16
C THR A 1039 -16.37 -18.10 27.34
N ARG A 1040 -17.34 -18.98 27.60
CA ARG A 1040 -18.28 -18.83 28.72
C ARG A 1040 -18.60 -20.15 29.39
N MET A 1041 -19.23 -20.09 30.55
CA MET A 1041 -19.83 -21.27 31.17
C MET A 1041 -21.07 -21.74 30.39
N PRO A 1042 -21.33 -23.06 30.32
CA PRO A 1042 -22.62 -23.55 29.86
C PRO A 1042 -23.72 -23.10 30.85
N THR A 1043 -24.90 -22.77 30.34
CA THR A 1043 -26.09 -22.59 31.18
C THR A 1043 -26.49 -23.91 31.83
N ASP A 1044 -27.28 -23.87 32.91
CA ASP A 1044 -27.74 -25.09 33.61
C ASP A 1044 -28.45 -26.07 32.66
N ARG A 1045 -29.21 -25.54 31.70
CA ARG A 1045 -29.89 -26.33 30.68
C ARG A 1045 -28.89 -26.96 29.70
N GLU A 1046 -27.98 -26.16 29.14
CA GLU A 1046 -26.94 -26.65 28.23
C GLU A 1046 -26.07 -27.72 28.91
N LEU A 1047 -25.68 -27.52 30.16
CA LEU A 1047 -24.92 -28.48 30.94
C LEU A 1047 -25.69 -29.79 31.13
N SER A 1048 -26.98 -29.71 31.48
CA SER A 1048 -27.85 -30.87 31.66
C SER A 1048 -28.05 -31.65 30.36
N ASP A 1049 -28.33 -30.96 29.25
CA ASP A 1049 -28.56 -31.56 27.93
C ASP A 1049 -27.26 -32.24 27.43
N CYS A 1050 -26.12 -31.55 27.52
CA CYS A 1050 -24.82 -32.11 27.14
C CYS A 1050 -24.38 -33.27 28.04
N ARG A 1051 -24.62 -33.18 29.36
CA ARG A 1051 -24.33 -34.28 30.29
C ARG A 1051 -25.13 -35.53 29.92
N THR A 1052 -26.41 -35.37 29.61
CA THR A 1052 -27.29 -36.46 29.21
C THR A 1052 -26.75 -37.12 27.94
N HIS A 1053 -26.43 -36.32 26.91
CA HIS A 1053 -25.84 -36.83 25.67
C HIS A 1053 -24.54 -37.63 25.91
N VAL A 1054 -23.61 -37.11 26.71
CA VAL A 1054 -22.33 -37.79 26.97
C VAL A 1054 -22.50 -39.09 27.77
N LEU A 1055 -23.43 -39.12 28.74
CA LEU A 1055 -23.68 -40.31 29.55
C LEU A 1055 -24.48 -41.41 28.83
N GLU A 1056 -25.29 -41.04 27.82
CA GLU A 1056 -26.08 -41.98 27.02
C GLU A 1056 -25.28 -42.61 25.86
N SER A 1057 -24.15 -42.01 25.48
CA SER A 1057 -23.27 -42.52 24.43
C SER A 1057 -22.41 -43.71 24.87
N GLU A 1058 -22.20 -44.67 23.97
CA GLU A 1058 -21.36 -45.85 24.23
C GLU A 1058 -19.88 -45.50 24.37
N GLU A 1059 -19.42 -44.47 23.63
CA GLU A 1059 -18.04 -43.97 23.68
C GLU A 1059 -17.97 -42.49 24.10
N ALA A 1060 -17.39 -42.25 25.27
CA ALA A 1060 -17.10 -40.93 25.84
C ALA A 1060 -16.43 -39.94 24.88
N VAL A 1061 -15.44 -40.46 24.15
CA VAL A 1061 -14.59 -39.71 23.25
C VAL A 1061 -15.38 -39.26 22.02
N GLU A 1062 -16.27 -40.12 21.51
CA GLU A 1062 -17.16 -39.82 20.39
C GLU A 1062 -18.20 -38.77 20.80
N ALA A 1063 -18.81 -38.89 21.97
CA ALA A 1063 -19.77 -37.88 22.47
C ALA A 1063 -19.12 -36.51 22.69
N THR A 1064 -17.87 -36.48 23.18
CA THR A 1064 -17.13 -35.23 23.37
C THR A 1064 -16.71 -34.61 22.02
N HIS A 1065 -16.39 -35.46 21.03
CA HIS A 1065 -16.15 -35.04 19.66
C HIS A 1065 -17.40 -34.37 19.05
N ASP A 1066 -18.57 -34.99 19.20
CA ASP A 1066 -19.84 -34.46 18.68
C ASP A 1066 -20.22 -33.13 19.34
N LEU A 1067 -20.02 -33.01 20.65
CA LEU A 1067 -20.20 -31.75 21.38
C LEU A 1067 -19.29 -30.65 20.82
N LEU A 1068 -17.99 -30.93 20.65
CA LEU A 1068 -17.04 -29.95 20.15
C LEU A 1068 -17.37 -29.54 18.70
N TRP A 1069 -17.73 -30.51 17.84
CA TRP A 1069 -18.17 -30.25 16.48
C TRP A 1069 -19.44 -29.36 16.45
N ALA A 1070 -20.41 -29.65 17.32
CA ALA A 1070 -21.64 -28.86 17.40
C ALA A 1070 -21.36 -27.41 17.81
N LEU A 1071 -20.50 -27.20 18.82
CA LEU A 1071 -20.12 -25.87 19.30
C LEU A 1071 -19.39 -25.04 18.24
N LEU A 1072 -18.42 -25.64 17.53
CA LEU A 1072 -17.68 -24.99 16.43
C LEU A 1072 -18.58 -24.55 15.27
N ASN A 1073 -19.75 -25.17 15.13
CA ASN A 1073 -20.72 -24.90 14.06
C ASN A 1073 -21.85 -23.95 14.48
N THR A 1074 -21.81 -23.41 15.70
CA THR A 1074 -22.75 -22.39 16.17
C THR A 1074 -22.46 -21.02 15.57
N GLN A 1075 -23.49 -20.17 15.49
CA GLN A 1075 -23.30 -18.76 15.14
C GLN A 1075 -22.48 -18.03 16.22
N GLU A 1076 -22.64 -18.41 17.49
CA GLU A 1076 -21.94 -17.83 18.62
C GLU A 1076 -20.41 -18.03 18.51
N PHE A 1077 -19.96 -19.19 18.05
CA PHE A 1077 -18.54 -19.46 17.88
C PHE A 1077 -17.87 -18.56 16.83
N ILE A 1078 -18.51 -18.36 15.68
CA ILE A 1078 -17.94 -17.59 14.57
C ILE A 1078 -18.20 -16.07 14.68
N THR A 1079 -18.81 -15.64 15.78
CA THR A 1079 -19.06 -14.23 16.06
C THR A 1079 -18.28 -13.75 17.27
N ASN A 1080 -17.88 -12.48 17.22
CA ASN A 1080 -17.50 -11.71 18.37
C ASN A 1080 -18.76 -11.04 18.93
N HIS A 1081 -19.05 -11.31 20.20
CA HIS A 1081 -20.28 -10.92 20.87
C HIS A 1081 -20.03 -10.06 22.09
#